data_AF-A0A7S1HN58-F1
#
_entry.id   AF-A0A7S1HN58-F1
#
_cell.length_a   1.000
_cell.length_b   1.000
_cell.length_c   1.000
_cell.angle_alpha   90.00
_cell.angle_beta   90.00
_cell.angle_gamma   90.00
#
_symmetry.space_group_name_H-M   'P 1'
#
loop_
_entity.id
_entity.type
_entity.pdbx_description
1 polymer ?
#
loop_
_entity_poly.entity_id
_entity_poly.type
_entity_poly.pdbx_seq_one_letter_code
_entity_poly.pdbx_strand_id
1 'polypeptide(L)'
;MAAVATAWSPLRSSSKEVYCGDLEGAPARLGRAQSAYGALQGGILERRRSWGDAKASPRSKEDTSKPASTEKCRTAPNASFENGINARPPVPSVDERPFDSSAISLSLPPPPDQNKRAGRNSGKHVRMPAAPYDSTARRSSCPVLAIPPTIFHSSRNFAPTDEEDRISEDDEEYDNNRGVVTPADDELLQKAKAAEQQPVVWPERNDEEFERGRALLKTLLCDALSFDADDMAHLVLQIFEECGIPENVGITTSKLQRFIIGVRDRMLDNPYHNWTHIFDVTQTTYCLACKCGLMDRLSSMQRFALITSALCHDLEHPGVNNPFLVASRSDLATLYNDRSVLENHHCCRAFQLMLHSEIQLLSDFASADYTVFRSVVLNNILATDMARHGEYTTKLKRLTEAGTPLEERHLDSQFAMEVIIKCADTSNVLKPFNVAKKWAVRVTDEFFLQGDLERANGMEVTPTCDRQVQERVALQKGFYDFVIGPYYSKVAALLPELASLLDQIKVNREMWNSYDDKMLMDELGSSYLARLPGIGTDGPLKLSVATWNVAAVNNNPFEYWITHQSGEYAKLMNDVQRFVDNPGGRDFVVSEVLTDEMFAELKHDMSKHGFPGLDELERRWVEDYRDRCAISGFLKDKAIGSKRLVSMPDRITNTINSDGRIIYRPSVISGFEGEMGHIPVWWQKWREYTFRTDVHTLDRLSPGAYKVQAVCKMIEPIRHAKYPAITMEEEAISIPLQVLALAIFDCVLVRMLQIIAPRTWQPLKHSLCDAFNKNKSQQVINILAKSYDDADIIFIQEAAASFVDHAKQGLGSKYMVLRPYVLDGYRNQNSMILARKDKFIEGSRADLTEQVGRLAGGRWTAPGDLCAIAIKGVDGSRYLLASFHGDTNGLATIPVLKALNEAFTKSYPDHIVIFGLDANTHKQNSVNCQGIADFQQKFSEMGFASCWGPSPGVHTWTTRNARTYLQPQLQKAVGISDAARKGEVNLKDWIIFYGNQMQAVDSARDNTGNREFAESMVFPTLKSFRRITPLSLACLSVMRTTTTLSARPLGDVRG
;
A
#
# COMPACT_ATOMS: atom_id res chain seq x y z
N MET A 1 6.28 -48.95 -42.47
CA MET A 1 6.03 -50.18 -41.69
C MET A 1 5.12 -49.74 -40.54
N ALA A 2 3.85 -50.16 -40.37
CA ALA A 2 3.23 -51.50 -40.51
C ALA A 2 3.80 -52.49 -39.50
N ALA A 3 3.04 -53.16 -38.62
CA ALA A 3 1.59 -53.10 -38.31
C ALA A 3 1.37 -53.28 -36.78
N VAL A 4 0.19 -53.45 -36.17
CA VAL A 4 -0.84 -54.52 -36.30
C VAL A 4 -2.20 -54.05 -35.72
N ALA A 5 -3.28 -54.78 -36.04
CA ALA A 5 -4.69 -54.57 -35.64
C ALA A 5 -4.96 -54.74 -34.10
N THR A 6 -6.16 -54.69 -33.51
CA THR A 6 -7.57 -55.03 -33.87
C THR A 6 -8.46 -54.45 -32.73
N ALA A 7 -9.79 -54.27 -32.72
CA ALA A 7 -10.92 -54.18 -33.66
C ALA A 7 -12.24 -54.36 -32.84
N TRP A 8 -13.35 -53.74 -33.28
CA TRP A 8 -14.77 -54.09 -33.01
C TRP A 8 -15.50 -53.67 -31.71
N SER A 9 -16.82 -53.47 -31.91
CA SER A 9 -17.94 -53.24 -30.99
C SER A 9 -19.11 -54.16 -31.45
N PRO A 10 -20.40 -54.01 -31.05
CA PRO A 10 -21.05 -53.70 -29.76
C PRO A 10 -22.12 -54.80 -29.41
N LEU A 11 -23.26 -54.43 -28.79
CA LEU A 11 -24.48 -55.24 -28.47
C LEU A 11 -24.35 -56.14 -27.21
N ARG A 12 -25.39 -56.50 -26.42
CA ARG A 12 -26.88 -56.59 -26.52
C ARG A 12 -27.50 -56.11 -25.15
N SER A 13 -28.80 -55.93 -24.88
CA SER A 13 -30.13 -56.13 -25.54
C SER A 13 -31.15 -55.08 -24.95
N SER A 14 -32.47 -54.99 -25.23
CA SER A 14 -33.46 -55.88 -25.89
C SER A 14 -34.69 -55.17 -26.51
N SER A 15 -35.11 -55.63 -27.70
CA SER A 15 -36.50 -55.82 -28.23
C SER A 15 -37.57 -54.70 -28.38
N LYS A 16 -37.85 -54.38 -29.66
CA LYS A 16 -39.16 -54.39 -30.41
C LYS A 16 -40.28 -53.34 -30.20
N GLU A 17 -40.62 -52.65 -31.32
CA GLU A 17 -41.93 -52.48 -32.04
C GLU A 17 -43.22 -52.10 -31.23
N VAL A 18 -44.16 -51.23 -31.68
CA VAL A 18 -44.93 -51.20 -32.97
C VAL A 18 -45.57 -49.80 -33.26
N TYR A 19 -45.44 -49.31 -34.51
CA TYR A 19 -46.29 -48.40 -35.36
C TYR A 19 -46.91 -47.01 -34.96
N CYS A 20 -46.85 -46.10 -35.98
CA CYS A 20 -47.75 -44.98 -36.39
C CYS A 20 -48.02 -43.73 -35.53
N GLY A 21 -48.20 -42.55 -36.18
CA GLY A 21 -48.87 -41.39 -35.56
C GLY A 21 -48.57 -39.94 -36.02
N ASP A 22 -48.32 -39.69 -37.31
CA ASP A 22 -48.32 -38.41 -38.09
C ASP A 22 -48.72 -37.01 -37.50
N LEU A 23 -48.25 -35.95 -38.22
CA LEU A 23 -48.68 -34.52 -38.22
C LEU A 23 -48.29 -33.68 -36.98
N GLU A 24 -47.41 -32.67 -37.05
CA GLU A 24 -47.42 -31.35 -37.75
C GLU A 24 -47.77 -30.18 -36.80
N GLY A 25 -47.10 -29.03 -36.96
CA GLY A 25 -47.37 -27.81 -36.18
C GLY A 25 -46.23 -26.79 -36.22
N ALA A 26 -46.41 -25.67 -36.92
CA ALA A 26 -45.39 -24.65 -37.17
C ALA A 26 -45.81 -23.26 -36.54
N PRO A 27 -45.35 -22.04 -36.94
CA PRO A 27 -44.99 -21.01 -35.96
C PRO A 27 -45.74 -19.65 -36.03
N ALA A 28 -45.71 -18.88 -34.94
CA ALA A 28 -45.96 -17.43 -34.84
C ALA A 28 -45.39 -16.92 -33.49
N ARG A 29 -44.85 -15.72 -33.22
CA ARG A 29 -44.85 -14.34 -33.78
C ARG A 29 -46.15 -13.51 -33.60
N LEU A 30 -46.00 -12.29 -33.05
CA LEU A 30 -47.03 -11.26 -32.83
C LEU A 30 -48.08 -11.65 -31.75
N GLY A 31 -48.79 -10.73 -31.09
CA GLY A 31 -48.82 -9.25 -31.16
C GLY A 31 -49.53 -8.62 -29.94
N ARG A 32 -49.79 -7.30 -29.95
CA ARG A 32 -50.38 -6.56 -28.81
C ARG A 32 -51.92 -6.64 -28.75
N ALA A 33 -52.48 -6.83 -27.56
CA ALA A 33 -53.77 -6.29 -27.08
C ALA A 33 -53.72 -6.27 -25.53
N GLN A 34 -54.08 -5.23 -24.78
CA GLN A 34 -55.37 -4.52 -24.62
C GLN A 34 -56.54 -5.39 -24.13
N SER A 35 -56.91 -5.20 -22.87
CA SER A 35 -58.30 -5.24 -22.38
C SER A 35 -58.45 -4.37 -21.13
N ALA A 36 -59.69 -4.07 -20.73
CA ALA A 36 -60.06 -3.23 -19.58
C ALA A 36 -61.37 -3.77 -18.95
N TYR A 37 -62.00 -2.98 -18.06
CA TYR A 37 -63.19 -3.29 -17.23
C TYR A 37 -62.91 -4.24 -16.03
N GLY A 38 -63.60 -4.12 -14.89
CA GLY A 38 -64.58 -3.11 -14.40
C GLY A 38 -64.44 -2.93 -12.87
N ALA A 39 -64.82 -1.84 -12.21
CA ALA A 39 -65.98 -0.94 -12.31
C ALA A 39 -67.25 -1.45 -11.57
N LEU A 40 -67.57 -0.82 -10.43
CA LEU A 40 -68.87 -0.67 -9.71
C LEU A 40 -68.56 0.10 -8.40
N GLN A 41 -68.87 1.40 -8.27
CA GLN A 41 -70.16 2.03 -7.88
C GLN A 41 -70.50 1.96 -6.38
N GLY A 42 -70.94 3.10 -5.83
CA GLY A 42 -71.51 3.21 -4.48
C GLY A 42 -71.27 4.59 -3.84
N GLY A 43 -72.23 5.51 -3.95
CA GLY A 43 -72.15 6.83 -3.33
C GLY A 43 -73.51 7.48 -3.10
N ILE A 44 -73.65 8.16 -1.96
CA ILE A 44 -74.79 8.96 -1.44
C ILE A 44 -74.26 9.64 -0.15
N LEU A 45 -74.74 10.76 0.38
CA LEU A 45 -75.34 12.01 -0.10
C LEU A 45 -75.64 12.84 1.18
N GLU A 46 -75.20 14.09 1.24
CA GLU A 46 -75.89 15.23 1.93
C GLU A 46 -75.99 15.47 3.47
N ARG A 47 -76.00 16.80 3.77
CA ARG A 47 -76.69 17.57 4.85
C ARG A 47 -76.28 17.50 6.35
N ARG A 48 -75.44 18.49 6.74
CA ARG A 48 -75.72 19.63 7.67
C ARG A 48 -76.47 19.45 9.02
N ARG A 49 -76.02 20.27 10.00
CA ARG A 49 -76.64 20.73 11.29
C ARG A 49 -76.37 19.85 12.55
N SER A 50 -76.32 20.36 13.79
CA SER A 50 -75.86 21.64 14.41
C SER A 50 -76.12 21.62 15.95
N TRP A 51 -75.62 22.61 16.72
CA TRP A 51 -75.72 22.79 18.20
C TRP A 51 -74.80 21.84 19.03
N GLY A 52 -74.27 22.25 20.20
CA GLY A 52 -74.25 23.59 20.82
C GLY A 52 -73.68 23.62 22.25
N ASP A 53 -73.13 24.78 22.66
CA ASP A 53 -72.90 25.26 24.04
C ASP A 53 -71.88 24.56 24.98
N ALA A 54 -71.20 25.24 25.94
CA ALA A 54 -70.91 26.68 26.13
C ALA A 54 -69.85 26.93 27.24
N LYS A 55 -69.43 28.20 27.41
CA LYS A 55 -68.66 28.83 28.53
C LYS A 55 -67.12 28.61 28.53
N ALA A 56 -66.28 29.53 29.04
CA ALA A 56 -66.40 30.99 29.26
C ALA A 56 -64.99 31.61 29.51
N SER A 57 -64.86 32.94 29.41
CA SER A 57 -63.62 33.73 29.70
C SER A 57 -63.60 34.25 31.16
N PRO A 58 -62.47 34.76 31.69
CA PRO A 58 -61.95 36.13 31.42
C PRO A 58 -60.45 36.13 30.99
N ARG A 59 -59.81 37.15 30.39
CA ARG A 59 -60.04 38.58 30.06
C ARG A 59 -59.55 39.63 31.08
N SER A 60 -58.88 40.69 30.57
CA SER A 60 -58.21 41.81 31.27
C SER A 60 -56.93 41.43 32.04
N LYS A 61 -55.88 42.25 32.12
CA LYS A 61 -55.82 43.74 32.04
C LYS A 61 -54.80 44.30 31.04
N GLU A 62 -55.13 45.45 30.47
CA GLU A 62 -54.17 46.52 30.19
C GLU A 62 -53.96 47.33 31.47
N ASP A 63 -52.77 47.89 31.72
CA ASP A 63 -52.69 49.29 32.18
C ASP A 63 -51.30 49.91 31.97
N THR A 64 -51.28 51.24 32.08
CA THR A 64 -50.19 52.18 31.78
C THR A 64 -49.04 52.20 32.80
N SER A 65 -47.81 52.54 32.35
CA SER A 65 -47.06 53.69 32.90
C SER A 65 -45.65 53.91 32.31
N LYS A 66 -45.43 55.14 31.82
CA LYS A 66 -44.22 55.95 32.05
C LYS A 66 -44.65 57.06 33.04
N PRO A 67 -43.79 57.68 33.88
CA PRO A 67 -42.59 58.39 33.40
C PRO A 67 -41.38 58.52 34.38
N ALA A 68 -40.37 59.28 33.95
CA ALA A 68 -39.52 60.21 34.72
C ALA A 68 -39.01 59.79 36.14
N SER A 69 -37.69 59.69 36.40
CA SER A 69 -36.75 60.80 36.72
C SER A 69 -35.88 60.35 37.93
N THR A 70 -34.71 60.86 38.32
CA THR A 70 -33.64 61.77 37.80
C THR A 70 -32.35 61.42 38.59
N GLU A 71 -31.12 61.87 38.33
CA GLU A 71 -30.55 62.91 37.44
C GLU A 71 -29.26 62.31 36.79
N LYS A 72 -28.04 62.86 36.63
CA LYS A 72 -27.38 64.18 36.78
C LYS A 72 -26.27 64.24 35.69
N CYS A 73 -26.27 65.20 34.76
CA CYS A 73 -25.48 66.46 34.77
C CYS A 73 -23.94 66.25 34.82
N ARG A 74 -23.09 66.83 33.94
CA ARG A 74 -23.21 68.06 33.11
C ARG A 74 -22.35 68.07 31.81
N THR A 75 -22.79 68.85 30.81
CA THR A 75 -22.01 69.71 29.83
C THR A 75 -20.91 69.11 28.94
N ALA A 76 -20.48 69.73 27.81
CA ALA A 76 -21.03 70.67 26.80
C ALA A 76 -19.90 70.96 25.75
N PRO A 77 -20.17 71.51 24.54
CA PRO A 77 -19.20 71.55 23.44
C PRO A 77 -18.56 72.93 23.13
N ASN A 78 -17.51 72.91 22.30
CA ASN A 78 -16.98 73.98 21.44
C ASN A 78 -15.89 73.36 20.52
N ALA A 79 -15.29 74.01 19.51
CA ALA A 79 -15.77 74.89 18.42
C ALA A 79 -14.54 75.30 17.57
N SER A 80 -14.65 75.22 16.23
CA SER A 80 -13.90 75.95 15.17
C SER A 80 -12.46 76.46 15.40
N PHE A 81 -11.55 76.17 14.45
CA PHE A 81 -10.70 77.18 13.80
C PHE A 81 -10.38 76.78 12.34
N GLU A 82 -9.94 77.74 11.51
CA GLU A 82 -10.00 77.69 10.04
C GLU A 82 -8.66 77.90 9.31
N ASN A 83 -8.70 77.76 7.97
CA ASN A 83 -7.81 78.33 6.93
C ASN A 83 -6.40 77.70 6.75
N GLY A 84 -5.89 77.50 5.52
CA GLY A 84 -6.49 77.62 4.18
C GLY A 84 -5.44 77.80 3.04
N ILE A 85 -5.86 77.66 1.76
CA ILE A 85 -5.14 78.12 0.53
C ILE A 85 -3.89 77.24 0.16
N ASN A 86 -3.52 76.85 -1.08
CA ASN A 86 -3.87 77.15 -2.49
C ASN A 86 -3.75 75.86 -3.38
N ALA A 87 -4.68 75.55 -4.31
CA ALA A 87 -4.61 75.73 -5.79
C ALA A 87 -4.05 74.55 -6.66
N ARG A 88 -4.56 74.41 -7.90
CA ARG A 88 -4.17 73.43 -8.97
C ARG A 88 -3.49 74.17 -10.16
N PRO A 89 -2.77 73.51 -11.10
CA PRO A 89 -3.38 72.91 -12.32
C PRO A 89 -2.63 71.67 -12.93
N PRO A 90 -3.08 71.08 -14.07
CA PRO A 90 -2.43 69.93 -14.76
C PRO A 90 -1.90 70.22 -16.20
N VAL A 91 -1.18 69.24 -16.81
CA VAL A 91 -0.68 69.14 -18.23
C VAL A 91 0.30 70.27 -18.71
N PRO A 92 1.02 70.19 -19.87
CA PRO A 92 1.01 69.23 -20.99
C PRO A 92 2.41 68.67 -21.42
N SER A 93 2.50 68.20 -22.67
CA SER A 93 3.64 67.60 -23.41
C SER A 93 4.70 68.57 -23.97
N VAL A 94 5.87 68.03 -24.34
CA VAL A 94 6.94 68.56 -25.25
C VAL A 94 7.92 67.37 -25.52
N ASP A 95 8.55 67.07 -26.67
CA ASP A 95 8.29 67.41 -28.10
C ASP A 95 8.66 66.19 -29.02
N GLU A 96 9.81 66.19 -29.75
CA GLU A 96 10.01 65.39 -30.98
C GLU A 96 11.38 64.70 -31.21
N ARG A 97 11.33 63.52 -31.88
CA ARG A 97 12.12 62.93 -33.02
C ARG A 97 13.41 63.63 -33.59
N PRO A 98 14.21 62.96 -34.46
CA PRO A 98 14.58 61.52 -34.61
C PRO A 98 16.08 61.30 -35.03
N PHE A 99 16.34 60.30 -35.91
CA PHE A 99 17.57 59.81 -36.60
C PHE A 99 18.31 58.65 -35.88
N ASP A 100 18.48 57.42 -36.41
CA ASP A 100 18.71 56.89 -37.80
C ASP A 100 20.17 57.15 -38.27
N SER A 101 20.93 56.24 -38.88
CA SER A 101 20.94 54.76 -39.02
C SER A 101 22.33 54.34 -39.55
N SER A 102 22.67 53.03 -39.53
CA SER A 102 23.50 52.31 -40.54
C SER A 102 23.96 50.93 -40.01
N ALA A 103 24.42 50.05 -40.91
CA ALA A 103 24.65 48.62 -40.65
C ALA A 103 25.97 48.11 -41.29
N ILE A 104 26.02 46.81 -41.63
CA ILE A 104 27.10 46.07 -42.34
C ILE A 104 28.26 45.60 -41.42
N SER A 105 28.90 44.42 -41.57
CA SER A 105 28.53 43.05 -42.02
C SER A 105 29.81 42.16 -42.05
N LEU A 106 29.72 40.91 -41.55
CA LEU A 106 30.48 39.69 -41.92
C LEU A 106 31.89 39.76 -42.57
N SER A 107 32.88 39.00 -42.02
CA SER A 107 33.55 37.85 -42.69
C SER A 107 34.72 37.22 -41.87
N LEU A 108 35.31 36.11 -42.37
CA LEU A 108 36.29 35.17 -41.76
C LEU A 108 37.63 35.17 -42.57
N PRO A 109 38.52 34.13 -42.55
CA PRO A 109 39.33 33.46 -41.50
C PRO A 109 40.82 33.94 -41.63
N PRO A 110 41.96 33.16 -41.57
CA PRO A 110 42.31 31.84 -40.99
C PRO A 110 43.62 31.79 -40.10
N PRO A 111 43.95 30.66 -39.43
CA PRO A 111 45.16 30.47 -38.62
C PRO A 111 46.19 29.42 -39.14
N PRO A 112 47.50 29.52 -38.77
CA PRO A 112 48.47 28.42 -38.91
C PRO A 112 49.39 28.12 -37.69
N ASP A 113 50.00 26.93 -37.71
CA ASP A 113 51.31 26.51 -37.14
C ASP A 113 51.65 26.48 -35.62
N GLN A 114 52.62 25.65 -35.14
CA GLN A 114 52.87 24.20 -35.37
C GLN A 114 54.00 23.63 -34.44
N ASN A 115 54.06 22.28 -34.33
CA ASN A 115 55.24 21.42 -34.05
C ASN A 115 55.87 21.21 -32.64
N LYS A 116 55.55 20.04 -32.05
CA LYS A 116 56.46 18.90 -31.69
C LYS A 116 57.75 19.10 -30.84
N ARG A 117 57.78 18.47 -29.64
CA ARG A 117 58.72 17.40 -29.12
C ARG A 117 58.63 17.37 -27.57
N ALA A 118 58.40 16.27 -26.83
CA ALA A 118 58.93 14.88 -26.79
C ALA A 118 60.24 14.72 -25.96
N GLY A 119 60.20 14.05 -24.78
CA GLY A 119 61.38 13.91 -23.90
C GLY A 119 61.23 13.15 -22.55
N ARG A 120 60.95 11.84 -22.60
CA ARG A 120 61.24 10.74 -21.62
C ARG A 120 61.78 10.99 -20.17
N ASN A 121 61.24 10.16 -19.24
CA ASN A 121 61.91 9.23 -18.29
C ASN A 121 61.99 9.45 -16.74
N SER A 122 61.53 8.40 -16.03
CA SER A 122 62.05 7.74 -14.80
C SER A 122 62.36 8.49 -13.48
N GLY A 123 61.59 8.16 -12.43
CA GLY A 123 62.03 7.11 -11.48
C GLY A 123 62.58 7.49 -10.08
N LYS A 124 61.73 7.31 -9.04
CA LYS A 124 62.03 6.97 -7.62
C LYS A 124 63.21 7.65 -6.86
N HIS A 125 62.92 8.35 -5.75
CA HIS A 125 63.07 7.80 -4.37
C HIS A 125 62.80 8.81 -3.21
N VAL A 126 61.87 8.42 -2.31
CA VAL A 126 61.99 8.41 -0.83
C VAL A 126 62.80 9.51 -0.08
N ARG A 127 62.11 10.41 0.65
CA ARG A 127 62.22 10.60 2.13
C ARG A 127 61.21 11.60 2.71
N MET A 128 60.86 11.40 3.99
CA MET A 128 60.24 12.35 4.93
C MET A 128 61.25 12.56 6.11
N PRO A 129 60.97 13.24 7.26
CA PRO A 129 59.81 14.07 7.66
C PRO A 129 60.16 15.43 8.32
N ALA A 130 59.15 16.25 8.66
CA ALA A 130 59.08 17.09 9.87
C ALA A 130 57.67 17.71 10.08
N ALA A 131 57.35 18.09 11.32
CA ALA A 131 56.18 18.84 11.80
C ALA A 131 56.64 19.70 13.02
N PRO A 132 55.83 20.34 13.92
CA PRO A 132 54.36 20.45 14.02
C PRO A 132 53.82 21.83 14.56
N TYR A 133 52.54 21.88 15.03
CA TYR A 133 51.90 22.84 15.97
C TYR A 133 51.70 24.33 15.53
N ASP A 134 50.94 25.17 16.25
CA ASP A 134 49.47 25.25 16.55
C ASP A 134 49.16 26.62 17.24
N SER A 135 47.93 27.17 17.17
CA SER A 135 47.36 28.09 18.19
C SER A 135 45.91 28.62 17.96
N THR A 136 44.97 28.08 18.77
CA THR A 136 43.96 28.82 19.58
C THR A 136 42.80 29.69 19.00
N ALA A 137 41.57 29.31 19.40
CA ALA A 137 40.49 30.11 20.08
C ALA A 137 39.23 30.66 19.35
N ARG A 138 38.08 29.95 19.57
CA ARG A 138 36.76 30.37 20.17
C ARG A 138 36.08 31.71 19.74
N ARG A 139 34.74 31.85 19.58
CA ARG A 139 33.55 31.00 19.90
C ARG A 139 32.24 31.55 19.24
N SER A 140 31.13 30.79 19.39
CA SER A 140 29.68 31.16 19.24
C SER A 140 29.02 31.07 17.84
N SER A 141 27.71 30.77 17.68
CA SER A 141 26.84 29.73 18.31
C SER A 141 25.42 29.68 17.70
N CYS A 142 24.98 28.53 17.18
CA CYS A 142 23.57 28.07 17.14
C CYS A 142 23.51 26.56 16.77
N PRO A 143 22.41 25.82 17.03
CA PRO A 143 22.45 24.35 17.11
C PRO A 143 22.17 23.61 15.79
N VAL A 144 22.84 22.47 15.63
CA VAL A 144 22.53 21.42 14.63
C VAL A 144 22.09 20.17 15.39
N LEU A 145 21.09 19.45 14.89
CA LEU A 145 20.60 18.19 15.47
C LEU A 145 21.62 17.06 15.26
N ALA A 146 21.81 16.24 16.29
CA ALA A 146 22.75 15.11 16.23
C ALA A 146 22.14 13.90 15.50
N ILE A 147 22.97 13.24 14.70
CA ILE A 147 22.68 11.96 14.04
C ILE A 147 23.49 10.87 14.78
N PRO A 148 22.91 9.71 15.13
CA PRO A 148 23.64 8.63 15.79
C PRO A 148 24.69 7.99 14.84
N PRO A 149 25.84 7.53 15.36
CA PRO A 149 26.98 7.13 14.52
C PRO A 149 26.83 5.74 13.89
N THR A 150 27.18 5.63 12.60
CA THR A 150 27.29 4.36 11.88
C THR A 150 28.54 3.59 12.32
N ILE A 151 28.40 2.32 12.72
CA ILE A 151 29.54 1.51 13.20
C ILE A 151 30.38 1.03 12.00
N PHE A 152 31.58 1.60 11.86
CA PHE A 152 32.66 1.02 11.05
C PHE A 152 33.61 0.20 11.95
N HIS A 153 33.74 -1.09 11.67
CA HIS A 153 34.85 -1.90 12.20
C HIS A 153 35.82 -2.28 11.07
N SER A 154 37.01 -1.67 11.09
CA SER A 154 38.13 -2.01 10.22
C SER A 154 39.07 -2.99 10.91
N SER A 155 39.29 -4.17 10.32
CA SER A 155 40.28 -5.15 10.79
C SER A 155 41.62 -5.00 10.06
N ARG A 156 42.75 -5.02 10.80
CA ARG A 156 44.10 -5.19 10.23
C ARG A 156 45.07 -5.92 11.17
N ASN A 157 45.42 -7.13 10.72
CA ASN A 157 46.75 -7.75 10.68
C ASN A 157 47.53 -8.12 11.97
N PHE A 158 48.12 -9.32 11.90
CA PHE A 158 49.13 -9.90 12.80
C PHE A 158 50.54 -9.33 12.58
N ALA A 159 51.36 -9.36 13.64
CA ALA A 159 52.76 -9.83 13.63
C ALA A 159 53.21 -10.21 15.08
N PRO A 160 54.08 -11.22 15.29
CA PRO A 160 54.50 -11.67 16.63
C PRO A 160 55.94 -11.26 17.01
N THR A 161 56.26 -11.29 18.31
CA THR A 161 57.62 -11.51 18.88
C THR A 161 57.52 -11.79 20.39
N ASP A 162 58.62 -12.23 21.01
CA ASP A 162 58.63 -13.06 22.22
C ASP A 162 59.20 -12.39 23.50
N GLU A 163 59.19 -13.18 24.59
CA GLU A 163 59.99 -13.12 25.83
C GLU A 163 59.61 -12.17 27.01
N GLU A 164 60.05 -12.63 28.19
CA GLU A 164 59.68 -12.25 29.57
C GLU A 164 60.47 -10.98 30.03
N ASP A 165 60.21 -10.28 31.16
CA ASP A 165 60.20 -10.77 32.55
C ASP A 165 59.89 -9.62 33.57
N ARG A 166 59.61 -9.95 34.85
CA ARG A 166 59.69 -9.13 36.10
C ARG A 166 58.84 -7.86 36.35
N ILE A 167 57.70 -8.07 37.02
CA ILE A 167 57.32 -7.59 38.38
C ILE A 167 58.13 -6.42 39.01
N SER A 168 57.47 -5.30 39.40
CA SER A 168 57.29 -4.86 40.82
C SER A 168 56.58 -3.49 41.00
N GLU A 169 55.61 -3.45 41.92
CA GLU A 169 55.21 -2.33 42.83
C GLU A 169 54.70 -0.97 42.26
N ASP A 170 53.38 -0.80 42.46
CA ASP A 170 52.65 0.34 43.06
C ASP A 170 52.63 1.75 42.43
N ASP A 171 51.47 2.09 41.84
CA ASP A 171 50.74 3.34 42.12
C ASP A 171 49.24 3.15 41.74
N GLU A 172 48.29 3.32 42.67
CA GLU A 172 46.85 3.08 42.46
C GLU A 172 46.05 4.38 42.20
N GLU A 173 45.66 4.68 40.95
CA GLU A 173 44.34 5.30 40.65
C GLU A 173 43.97 5.27 39.14
N TYR A 174 42.65 5.24 38.84
CA TYR A 174 42.03 5.50 37.51
C TYR A 174 42.43 4.66 36.26
N ASP A 175 41.90 3.45 36.12
CA ASP A 175 40.94 3.08 35.04
C ASP A 175 40.38 1.67 35.30
N ASN A 176 39.07 1.46 35.10
CA ASN A 176 38.47 0.13 35.18
C ASN A 176 37.09 0.04 34.49
N ASN A 177 37.02 0.20 33.16
CA ASN A 177 35.76 -0.05 32.43
C ASN A 177 35.92 -0.65 31.02
N ARG A 178 36.48 -1.86 30.92
CA ARG A 178 36.27 -2.74 29.76
C ARG A 178 35.05 -3.62 30.01
N GLY A 179 33.92 -3.26 29.40
CA GLY A 179 32.68 -4.03 29.50
C GLY A 179 32.82 -5.45 28.98
N VAL A 180 32.32 -6.42 29.74
CA VAL A 180 32.28 -7.84 29.38
C VAL A 180 31.14 -8.08 28.39
N VAL A 181 31.44 -8.68 27.24
CA VAL A 181 30.40 -9.18 26.30
C VAL A 181 29.66 -10.33 26.97
N THR A 182 28.34 -10.26 27.05
CA THR A 182 27.50 -11.23 27.73
C THR A 182 26.84 -12.20 26.75
N PRO A 183 26.38 -13.38 27.19
CA PRO A 183 25.59 -14.29 26.35
C PRO A 183 24.32 -13.65 25.76
N ALA A 184 23.78 -12.60 26.40
CA ALA A 184 22.62 -11.88 25.90
C ALA A 184 22.93 -10.99 24.68
N ASP A 185 24.17 -10.53 24.54
CA ASP A 185 24.60 -9.72 23.39
C ASP A 185 24.72 -10.59 22.12
N ASP A 186 25.25 -11.80 22.26
CA ASP A 186 25.26 -12.84 21.21
C ASP A 186 23.82 -13.29 20.87
N GLU A 187 22.96 -13.48 21.88
CA GLU A 187 21.57 -13.87 21.67
C GLU A 187 20.73 -12.76 21.00
N LEU A 188 21.00 -11.48 21.29
CA LEU A 188 20.43 -10.34 20.57
C LEU A 188 20.87 -10.33 19.10
N LEU A 189 22.15 -10.61 18.82
CA LEU A 189 22.68 -10.71 17.46
C LEU A 189 22.09 -11.89 16.68
N GLN A 190 21.70 -12.97 17.36
CA GLN A 190 20.97 -14.10 16.78
C GLN A 190 19.47 -13.80 16.59
N LYS A 191 18.82 -13.11 17.54
CA LYS A 191 17.39 -12.73 17.46
C LYS A 191 17.13 -11.69 16.37
N ALA A 192 18.04 -10.74 16.15
CA ALA A 192 17.98 -9.83 15.00
C ALA A 192 17.95 -10.60 13.67
N LYS A 193 18.85 -11.59 13.51
CA LYS A 193 18.92 -12.49 12.34
C LYS A 193 17.72 -13.45 12.20
N ALA A 194 16.79 -13.48 13.16
CA ALA A 194 15.60 -14.32 13.15
C ALA A 194 14.29 -13.51 12.96
N ALA A 195 14.27 -12.23 13.33
CA ALA A 195 13.14 -11.33 13.06
C ALA A 195 13.06 -10.95 11.57
N GLU A 196 14.21 -10.74 10.95
CA GLU A 196 14.36 -10.63 9.49
C GLU A 196 14.40 -12.03 8.86
N GLN A 197 13.29 -12.77 8.95
CA GLN A 197 13.05 -14.02 8.20
C GLN A 197 11.56 -14.22 7.89
N GLN A 198 10.93 -13.29 7.14
CA GLN A 198 9.73 -13.68 6.42
C GLN A 198 10.14 -14.56 5.22
N PRO A 199 9.50 -15.73 4.99
CA PRO A 199 9.85 -16.57 3.85
C PRO A 199 9.42 -15.87 2.56
N VAL A 200 10.39 -15.30 1.84
CA VAL A 200 10.19 -14.76 0.48
C VAL A 200 9.55 -15.86 -0.37
N VAL A 201 8.31 -15.64 -0.77
CA VAL A 201 7.54 -16.62 -1.54
C VAL A 201 8.08 -16.62 -2.97
N TRP A 202 8.75 -17.71 -3.35
CA TRP A 202 9.08 -17.96 -4.75
C TRP A 202 7.76 -18.12 -5.53
N PRO A 203 7.56 -17.40 -6.65
CA PRO A 203 6.29 -17.43 -7.37
C PRO A 203 6.01 -18.82 -7.96
N GLU A 204 4.73 -19.11 -8.23
CA GLU A 204 4.37 -20.25 -9.07
C GLU A 204 4.93 -20.02 -10.50
N ARG A 205 5.12 -21.10 -11.25
CA ARG A 205 5.75 -21.05 -12.58
C ARG A 205 4.74 -21.31 -13.68
N ASN A 206 4.72 -20.47 -14.70
CA ASN A 206 3.99 -20.78 -15.93
C ASN A 206 4.86 -21.69 -16.80
N ASP A 207 4.61 -23.01 -16.75
CA ASP A 207 5.43 -24.00 -17.46
C ASP A 207 5.50 -23.76 -18.99
N GLU A 208 4.45 -23.20 -19.63
CA GLU A 208 4.45 -22.94 -21.07
C GLU A 208 5.36 -21.75 -21.44
N GLU A 209 5.21 -20.62 -20.74
CA GLU A 209 6.04 -19.43 -20.93
C GLU A 209 7.50 -19.71 -20.51
N PHE A 210 7.71 -20.49 -19.45
CA PHE A 210 9.04 -20.86 -18.97
C PHE A 210 9.80 -21.76 -19.96
N GLU A 211 9.18 -22.81 -20.53
CA GLU A 211 9.86 -23.63 -21.55
C GLU A 211 10.09 -22.82 -22.85
N ARG A 212 9.17 -21.90 -23.21
CA ARG A 212 9.39 -20.95 -24.32
C ARG A 212 10.59 -20.04 -24.06
N GLY A 213 10.71 -19.50 -22.84
CA GLY A 213 11.82 -18.65 -22.42
C GLY A 213 13.16 -19.42 -22.37
N ARG A 214 13.17 -20.62 -21.78
CA ARG A 214 14.32 -21.52 -21.71
C ARG A 214 14.91 -21.78 -23.10
N ALA A 215 14.06 -22.12 -24.07
CA ALA A 215 14.48 -22.35 -25.46
C ALA A 215 15.15 -21.11 -26.12
N LEU A 216 14.87 -19.90 -25.63
CA LEU A 216 15.40 -18.65 -26.15
C LEU A 216 16.64 -18.12 -25.42
N LEU A 217 17.01 -18.67 -24.24
CA LEU A 217 18.08 -18.15 -23.37
C LEU A 217 19.46 -18.01 -24.04
N LYS A 218 19.77 -18.83 -25.05
CA LYS A 218 21.04 -18.79 -25.81
C LYS A 218 20.92 -18.07 -27.16
N THR A 219 19.86 -17.29 -27.34
CA THR A 219 19.55 -16.57 -28.59
C THR A 219 19.47 -15.05 -28.35
N LEU A 220 19.49 -14.27 -29.43
CA LEU A 220 19.09 -12.85 -29.41
C LEU A 220 17.64 -12.65 -29.88
N LEU A 221 16.89 -13.75 -30.03
CA LEU A 221 15.46 -13.75 -30.37
C LEU A 221 14.57 -13.70 -29.12
N CYS A 222 15.18 -13.77 -27.92
CA CYS A 222 14.50 -13.49 -26.66
C CYS A 222 14.03 -12.02 -26.65
N ASP A 223 12.72 -11.81 -26.79
CA ASP A 223 12.10 -10.51 -26.51
C ASP A 223 11.72 -10.48 -25.03
N ALA A 224 12.58 -9.88 -24.20
CA ALA A 224 12.30 -9.69 -22.77
C ALA A 224 10.96 -8.99 -22.50
N LEU A 225 10.44 -8.18 -23.43
CA LEU A 225 9.15 -7.51 -23.33
C LEU A 225 7.95 -8.44 -23.60
N SER A 226 8.17 -9.76 -23.73
CA SER A 226 7.13 -10.78 -23.96
C SER A 226 6.85 -11.71 -22.77
N PHE A 227 7.59 -11.58 -21.68
CA PHE A 227 7.42 -12.36 -20.44
C PHE A 227 6.91 -11.46 -19.31
N ASP A 228 6.38 -12.05 -18.23
CA ASP A 228 6.07 -11.31 -17.00
C ASP A 228 7.22 -11.35 -15.97
N ALA A 229 7.07 -10.61 -14.88
CA ALA A 229 8.12 -10.42 -13.88
C ALA A 229 8.42 -11.67 -13.03
N ASP A 230 7.48 -12.62 -12.92
CA ASP A 230 7.66 -13.89 -12.22
C ASP A 230 8.33 -14.92 -13.14
N ASP A 231 7.90 -15.03 -14.39
CA ASP A 231 8.55 -15.88 -15.41
C ASP A 231 10.01 -15.46 -15.66
N MET A 232 10.30 -14.16 -15.69
CA MET A 232 11.68 -13.65 -15.72
C MET A 232 12.51 -14.15 -14.52
N ALA A 233 11.94 -14.25 -13.32
CA ALA A 233 12.67 -14.73 -12.14
C ALA A 233 13.00 -16.24 -12.25
N HIS A 234 12.07 -17.06 -12.75
CA HIS A 234 12.33 -18.48 -13.06
C HIS A 234 13.40 -18.63 -14.15
N LEU A 235 13.38 -17.77 -15.17
CA LEU A 235 14.39 -17.78 -16.24
C LEU A 235 15.77 -17.31 -15.77
N VAL A 236 15.86 -16.37 -14.83
CA VAL A 236 17.14 -16.02 -14.17
C VAL A 236 17.67 -17.19 -13.34
N LEU A 237 16.81 -17.91 -12.61
CA LEU A 237 17.23 -19.12 -11.89
C LEU A 237 17.77 -20.19 -12.84
N GLN A 238 17.07 -20.45 -13.96
CA GLN A 238 17.52 -21.35 -15.02
C GLN A 238 18.88 -20.96 -15.62
N ILE A 239 19.17 -19.66 -15.80
CA ILE A 239 20.50 -19.18 -16.23
C ILE A 239 21.58 -19.58 -15.22
N PHE A 240 21.35 -19.38 -13.92
CA PHE A 240 22.30 -19.81 -12.89
C PHE A 240 22.48 -21.34 -12.88
N GLU A 241 21.40 -22.11 -12.97
CA GLU A 241 21.45 -23.58 -13.00
C GLU A 241 22.27 -24.10 -14.19
N GLU A 242 22.10 -23.52 -15.38
CA GLU A 242 22.94 -23.87 -16.55
C GLU A 242 24.39 -23.33 -16.48
N CYS A 243 24.69 -22.42 -15.54
CA CYS A 243 26.07 -22.07 -15.18
C CYS A 243 26.68 -23.05 -14.16
N GLY A 244 25.88 -23.97 -13.61
CA GLY A 244 26.26 -24.89 -12.53
C GLY A 244 26.13 -24.27 -11.13
N ILE A 245 25.26 -23.29 -10.95
CA ILE A 245 25.04 -22.52 -9.72
C ILE A 245 23.60 -22.83 -9.27
N PRO A 246 23.32 -23.14 -7.99
CA PRO A 246 24.12 -22.81 -6.80
C PRO A 246 25.22 -23.82 -6.42
N GLU A 247 25.20 -25.04 -6.96
CA GLU A 247 26.00 -26.17 -6.48
C GLU A 247 27.52 -25.91 -6.52
N ASN A 248 28.09 -25.53 -7.66
CA ASN A 248 29.55 -25.40 -7.84
C ASN A 248 30.18 -24.19 -7.11
N VAL A 249 29.40 -23.44 -6.33
CA VAL A 249 29.84 -22.30 -5.52
C VAL A 249 29.35 -22.37 -4.06
N GLY A 250 28.78 -23.51 -3.63
CA GLY A 250 28.49 -23.78 -2.22
C GLY A 250 27.32 -23.03 -1.59
N ILE A 251 26.48 -22.36 -2.38
CA ILE A 251 25.22 -21.75 -1.90
C ILE A 251 24.03 -22.72 -2.03
N THR A 252 22.88 -22.34 -1.48
CA THR A 252 21.63 -23.10 -1.64
C THR A 252 20.66 -22.42 -2.61
N THR A 253 19.79 -23.19 -3.27
CA THR A 253 18.78 -22.66 -4.18
C THR A 253 17.89 -21.63 -3.50
N SER A 254 17.53 -21.84 -2.22
CA SER A 254 16.72 -20.89 -1.46
C SER A 254 17.45 -19.58 -1.14
N LYS A 255 18.78 -19.56 -0.98
CA LYS A 255 19.55 -18.30 -0.90
C LYS A 255 19.50 -17.56 -2.24
N LEU A 256 19.68 -18.28 -3.34
CA LEU A 256 19.66 -17.73 -4.70
C LEU A 256 18.28 -17.19 -5.10
N GLN A 257 17.20 -17.92 -4.80
CA GLN A 257 15.82 -17.50 -5.00
C GLN A 257 15.50 -16.22 -4.22
N ARG A 258 15.86 -16.17 -2.92
CA ARG A 258 15.70 -14.95 -2.10
C ARG A 258 16.49 -13.76 -2.66
N PHE A 259 17.66 -13.99 -3.23
CA PHE A 259 18.44 -12.96 -3.90
C PHE A 259 17.78 -12.44 -5.19
N ILE A 260 17.34 -13.34 -6.09
CA ILE A 260 16.69 -12.97 -7.36
C ILE A 260 15.43 -12.12 -7.10
N ILE A 261 14.56 -12.55 -6.18
CA ILE A 261 13.37 -11.76 -5.79
C ILE A 261 13.78 -10.46 -5.09
N GLY A 262 14.80 -10.50 -4.23
CA GLY A 262 15.33 -9.32 -3.54
C GLY A 262 15.91 -8.24 -4.47
N VAL A 263 16.43 -8.63 -5.64
CA VAL A 263 16.82 -7.71 -6.73
C VAL A 263 15.58 -7.17 -7.43
N ARG A 264 14.70 -8.06 -7.92
CA ARG A 264 13.47 -7.70 -8.65
C ARG A 264 12.62 -6.68 -7.89
N ASP A 265 12.35 -6.94 -6.62
CA ASP A 265 11.47 -6.13 -5.78
C ASP A 265 12.09 -4.77 -5.38
N ARG A 266 13.36 -4.53 -5.75
CA ARG A 266 14.08 -3.24 -5.61
C ARG A 266 14.23 -2.48 -6.93
N MET A 267 13.88 -3.06 -8.07
CA MET A 267 13.92 -2.32 -9.33
C MET A 267 12.77 -1.32 -9.42
N LEU A 268 13.08 -0.09 -9.80
CA LEU A 268 12.09 0.95 -10.04
C LEU A 268 11.46 0.78 -11.43
N ASP A 269 10.22 1.25 -11.56
CA ASP A 269 9.38 1.12 -12.77
C ASP A 269 9.69 2.24 -13.79
N ASN A 270 10.98 2.42 -14.08
CA ASN A 270 11.45 3.39 -15.08
C ASN A 270 11.08 2.92 -16.50
N PRO A 271 10.94 3.81 -17.50
CA PRO A 271 10.62 3.39 -18.86
C PRO A 271 11.63 2.40 -19.44
N TYR A 272 12.92 2.54 -19.12
CA TYR A 272 14.01 1.69 -19.60
C TYR A 272 14.69 0.91 -18.47
N HIS A 273 15.33 1.58 -17.50
CA HIS A 273 16.14 0.90 -16.47
C HIS A 273 15.27 0.29 -15.36
N ASN A 274 14.64 -0.85 -15.67
CA ASN A 274 13.70 -1.59 -14.82
C ASN A 274 14.02 -3.10 -14.80
N TRP A 275 13.21 -3.91 -14.10
CA TRP A 275 13.41 -5.36 -14.02
C TRP A 275 13.49 -6.08 -15.38
N THR A 276 12.74 -5.62 -16.39
CA THR A 276 12.79 -6.22 -17.73
C THR A 276 14.10 -5.91 -18.46
N HIS A 277 14.73 -4.76 -18.19
CA HIS A 277 16.06 -4.45 -18.70
C HIS A 277 17.12 -5.31 -17.98
N ILE A 278 17.09 -5.39 -16.66
CA ILE A 278 17.94 -6.30 -15.87
C ILE A 278 17.85 -7.75 -16.39
N PHE A 279 16.65 -8.23 -16.72
CA PHE A 279 16.46 -9.54 -17.33
C PHE A 279 17.09 -9.65 -18.73
N ASP A 280 16.84 -8.68 -19.63
CA ASP A 280 17.39 -8.70 -20.99
C ASP A 280 18.93 -8.68 -20.99
N VAL A 281 19.54 -7.91 -20.08
CA VAL A 281 21.00 -7.84 -19.91
C VAL A 281 21.55 -9.11 -19.27
N THR A 282 20.86 -9.70 -18.28
CA THR A 282 21.27 -10.98 -17.67
C THR A 282 21.22 -12.13 -18.70
N GLN A 283 20.12 -12.23 -19.44
CA GLN A 283 19.96 -13.21 -20.52
C GLN A 283 20.97 -13.00 -21.64
N THR A 284 21.23 -11.75 -22.04
CA THR A 284 22.16 -11.47 -23.13
C THR A 284 23.61 -11.65 -22.72
N THR A 285 23.98 -11.34 -21.47
CA THR A 285 25.30 -11.65 -20.89
C THR A 285 25.57 -13.14 -21.00
N TYR A 286 24.62 -13.98 -20.57
CA TYR A 286 24.71 -15.43 -20.68
C TYR A 286 24.82 -15.91 -22.13
N CYS A 287 23.92 -15.43 -23.01
CA CYS A 287 23.91 -15.76 -24.44
C CYS A 287 25.25 -15.44 -25.13
N LEU A 288 25.81 -14.25 -24.91
CA LEU A 288 27.07 -13.82 -25.52
C LEU A 288 28.27 -14.57 -24.92
N ALA A 289 28.30 -14.79 -23.60
CA ALA A 289 29.35 -15.54 -22.93
C ALA A 289 29.38 -17.02 -23.36
N CYS A 290 28.23 -17.65 -23.63
CA CYS A 290 28.16 -18.97 -24.25
C CYS A 290 28.66 -18.94 -25.69
N LYS A 291 28.21 -17.99 -26.52
CA LYS A 291 28.55 -17.92 -27.96
C LYS A 291 30.05 -17.78 -28.24
N CYS A 292 30.79 -17.06 -27.41
CA CYS A 292 32.25 -16.91 -27.53
C CYS A 292 33.05 -17.89 -26.65
N GLY A 293 32.42 -18.95 -26.12
CA GLY A 293 33.07 -19.95 -25.26
C GLY A 293 33.74 -19.34 -24.02
N LEU A 294 33.26 -18.20 -23.52
CA LEU A 294 33.79 -17.56 -22.32
C LEU A 294 33.36 -18.36 -21.08
N MET A 295 32.11 -18.82 -21.02
CA MET A 295 31.61 -19.61 -19.89
C MET A 295 32.50 -20.82 -19.58
N ASP A 296 32.93 -21.56 -20.60
CA ASP A 296 33.80 -22.74 -20.45
C ASP A 296 35.19 -22.39 -19.91
N ARG A 297 35.67 -21.16 -20.17
CA ARG A 297 36.97 -20.63 -19.72
C ARG A 297 36.94 -19.97 -18.34
N LEU A 298 35.75 -19.64 -17.81
CA LEU A 298 35.57 -19.04 -16.49
C LEU A 298 35.44 -20.12 -15.40
N SER A 299 36.03 -19.88 -14.23
CA SER A 299 35.77 -20.69 -13.04
C SER A 299 34.33 -20.53 -12.54
N SER A 300 33.82 -21.48 -11.75
CA SER A 300 32.47 -21.42 -11.17
C SER A 300 32.18 -20.10 -10.46
N MET A 301 33.16 -19.58 -9.71
CA MET A 301 33.07 -18.30 -9.01
C MET A 301 33.03 -17.10 -9.96
N GLN A 302 33.78 -17.15 -11.08
CA GLN A 302 33.73 -16.11 -12.12
C GLN A 302 32.42 -16.15 -12.91
N ARG A 303 31.87 -17.33 -13.21
CA ARG A 303 30.54 -17.50 -13.83
C ARG A 303 29.46 -16.89 -12.93
N PHE A 304 29.51 -17.19 -11.63
CA PHE A 304 28.59 -16.63 -10.65
C PHE A 304 28.71 -15.12 -10.55
N ALA A 305 29.93 -14.59 -10.45
CA ALA A 305 30.17 -13.16 -10.43
C ALA A 305 29.68 -12.47 -11.72
N LEU A 306 29.90 -13.05 -12.91
CA LEU A 306 29.44 -12.48 -14.19
C LEU A 306 27.92 -12.34 -14.25
N ILE A 307 27.18 -13.42 -13.99
CA ILE A 307 25.71 -13.40 -14.03
C ILE A 307 25.15 -12.49 -12.92
N THR A 308 25.73 -12.50 -11.72
CA THR A 308 25.34 -11.58 -10.65
C THR A 308 25.68 -10.12 -10.97
N SER A 309 26.74 -9.84 -11.73
CA SER A 309 27.04 -8.48 -12.21
C SER A 309 25.90 -7.97 -13.10
N ALA A 310 25.51 -8.76 -14.10
CA ALA A 310 24.42 -8.41 -15.02
C ALA A 310 23.07 -8.29 -14.31
N LEU A 311 22.79 -9.16 -13.33
CA LEU A 311 21.57 -9.11 -12.52
C LEU A 311 21.49 -7.86 -11.62
N CYS A 312 22.61 -7.22 -11.30
CA CYS A 312 22.65 -6.10 -10.35
C CYS A 312 23.16 -4.77 -10.90
N HIS A 313 23.51 -4.69 -12.19
CA HIS A 313 24.26 -3.54 -12.73
C HIS A 313 23.55 -2.18 -12.57
N ASP A 314 22.22 -2.16 -12.63
CA ASP A 314 21.37 -0.96 -12.45
C ASP A 314 20.46 -1.03 -11.20
N LEU A 315 20.86 -1.79 -10.17
CA LEU A 315 20.03 -2.03 -8.99
C LEU A 315 19.65 -0.71 -8.26
N GLU A 316 18.35 -0.43 -8.19
CA GLU A 316 17.76 0.83 -7.67
C GLU A 316 18.05 2.09 -8.55
N HIS A 317 18.20 1.94 -9.87
CA HIS A 317 18.37 3.08 -10.80
C HIS A 317 17.23 4.11 -10.71
N PRO A 318 17.53 5.43 -10.58
CA PRO A 318 16.54 6.48 -10.27
C PRO A 318 15.84 7.11 -11.49
N GLY A 319 16.08 6.60 -12.70
CA GLY A 319 15.49 7.14 -13.93
C GLY A 319 16.23 8.36 -14.53
N VAL A 320 17.42 8.69 -14.02
CA VAL A 320 18.25 9.83 -14.42
C VAL A 320 19.74 9.49 -14.36
N ASN A 321 20.55 10.10 -15.22
CA ASN A 321 21.96 9.72 -15.43
C ASN A 321 22.97 10.40 -14.48
N ASN A 322 24.23 9.94 -14.53
CA ASN A 322 25.35 10.47 -13.75
C ASN A 322 25.50 12.01 -13.87
N PRO A 323 25.54 12.63 -15.07
CA PRO A 323 25.54 14.10 -15.20
C PRO A 323 24.41 14.82 -14.46
N PHE A 324 23.18 14.30 -14.50
CA PHE A 324 22.04 14.89 -13.78
C PHE A 324 22.28 14.87 -12.26
N LEU A 325 22.72 13.74 -11.72
CA LEU A 325 22.97 13.57 -10.28
C LEU A 325 24.06 14.52 -9.75
N VAL A 326 25.07 14.81 -10.57
CA VAL A 326 26.15 15.78 -10.26
C VAL A 326 25.63 17.21 -10.37
N ALA A 327 24.98 17.58 -11.49
CA ALA A 327 24.48 18.93 -11.72
C ALA A 327 23.39 19.36 -10.71
N SER A 328 22.54 18.42 -10.29
CA SER A 328 21.54 18.61 -9.22
C SER A 328 22.11 18.56 -7.80
N ARG A 329 23.40 18.21 -7.64
CA ARG A 329 24.10 18.05 -6.35
C ARG A 329 23.43 17.06 -5.40
N SER A 330 23.01 15.92 -5.95
CA SER A 330 22.37 14.84 -5.18
C SER A 330 23.26 14.29 -4.05
N ASP A 331 22.62 13.67 -3.05
CA ASP A 331 23.33 12.95 -1.98
C ASP A 331 24.22 11.82 -2.53
N LEU A 332 23.79 11.16 -3.61
CA LEU A 332 24.58 10.12 -4.28
C LEU A 332 25.85 10.69 -4.93
N ALA A 333 25.75 11.80 -5.66
CA ALA A 333 26.92 12.45 -6.26
C ALA A 333 27.91 12.92 -5.19
N THR A 334 27.39 13.49 -4.10
CA THR A 334 28.18 13.86 -2.92
C THR A 334 28.88 12.65 -2.28
N LEU A 335 28.18 11.53 -2.10
CA LEU A 335 28.70 10.30 -1.52
C LEU A 335 29.81 9.66 -2.38
N TYR A 336 29.60 9.60 -3.70
CA TYR A 336 30.53 8.97 -4.65
C TYR A 336 31.51 9.96 -5.32
N ASN A 337 31.54 11.21 -4.85
CA ASN A 337 32.48 12.26 -5.25
C ASN A 337 32.52 12.45 -6.79
N ASP A 338 31.32 12.55 -7.39
CA ASP A 338 31.05 12.73 -8.82
C ASP A 338 31.61 11.64 -9.77
N ARG A 339 32.03 10.47 -9.25
CA ARG A 339 32.65 9.38 -10.04
C ARG A 339 31.72 8.18 -10.17
N SER A 340 31.29 7.88 -11.40
CA SER A 340 30.46 6.70 -11.73
C SER A 340 29.40 6.46 -10.65
N VAL A 341 28.58 7.50 -10.42
CA VAL A 341 27.79 7.70 -9.19
C VAL A 341 26.74 6.60 -9.05
N LEU A 342 26.07 6.29 -10.17
CA LEU A 342 25.11 5.21 -10.31
C LEU A 342 25.79 3.84 -10.16
N GLU A 343 26.87 3.60 -10.88
CA GLU A 343 27.52 2.28 -10.92
C GLU A 343 28.15 1.91 -9.55
N ASN A 344 28.66 2.90 -8.81
CA ASN A 344 29.04 2.74 -7.41
C ASN A 344 27.84 2.53 -6.48
N HIS A 345 26.70 3.19 -6.72
CA HIS A 345 25.46 2.95 -5.99
C HIS A 345 24.97 1.51 -6.20
N HIS A 346 24.83 1.06 -7.45
CA HIS A 346 24.39 -0.27 -7.83
C HIS A 346 25.31 -1.34 -7.22
N CYS A 347 26.63 -1.17 -7.29
CA CYS A 347 27.60 -1.98 -6.54
C CYS A 347 27.29 -2.01 -5.03
N CYS A 348 27.12 -0.85 -4.40
CA CYS A 348 26.88 -0.74 -2.96
C CYS A 348 25.59 -1.47 -2.54
N ARG A 349 24.49 -1.24 -3.25
CA ARG A 349 23.19 -1.88 -2.99
C ARG A 349 23.23 -3.38 -3.25
N ALA A 350 23.95 -3.84 -4.28
CA ALA A 350 24.13 -5.25 -4.56
C ALA A 350 24.85 -5.99 -3.40
N PHE A 351 25.93 -5.41 -2.86
CA PHE A 351 26.62 -6.01 -1.70
C PHE A 351 25.81 -5.90 -0.40
N GLN A 352 25.09 -4.80 -0.16
CA GLN A 352 24.17 -4.69 0.98
C GLN A 352 23.06 -5.75 0.91
N LEU A 353 22.51 -6.01 -0.29
CA LEU A 353 21.50 -7.03 -0.53
C LEU A 353 22.04 -8.45 -0.33
N MET A 354 23.19 -8.78 -0.93
CA MET A 354 23.81 -10.10 -0.81
C MET A 354 24.26 -10.45 0.62
N LEU A 355 24.60 -9.43 1.43
CA LEU A 355 24.97 -9.57 2.84
C LEU A 355 23.78 -9.44 3.82
N HIS A 356 22.56 -9.18 3.32
CA HIS A 356 21.36 -9.04 4.15
C HIS A 356 21.09 -10.33 4.94
N SER A 357 20.61 -10.21 6.17
CA SER A 357 20.26 -11.31 7.08
C SER A 357 19.30 -12.34 6.47
N GLU A 358 18.30 -11.89 5.72
CA GLU A 358 17.37 -12.75 4.98
C GLU A 358 18.00 -13.50 3.81
N ILE A 359 19.09 -13.01 3.22
CA ILE A 359 19.62 -13.53 1.95
C ILE A 359 20.90 -14.34 2.21
N GLN A 360 21.89 -13.75 2.89
CA GLN A 360 23.17 -14.37 3.27
C GLN A 360 23.86 -15.10 2.12
N LEU A 361 23.84 -14.53 0.91
CA LEU A 361 24.34 -15.18 -0.30
C LEU A 361 25.85 -15.44 -0.25
N LEU A 362 26.59 -14.60 0.48
CA LEU A 362 28.05 -14.63 0.56
C LEU A 362 28.58 -15.09 1.94
N SER A 363 27.70 -15.54 2.85
CA SER A 363 28.12 -15.89 4.23
C SER A 363 29.04 -17.11 4.31
N ASP A 364 28.95 -18.01 3.32
CA ASP A 364 29.58 -19.32 3.35
C ASP A 364 30.87 -19.35 2.48
N PHE A 365 31.24 -18.20 1.90
CA PHE A 365 32.39 -18.07 1.00
C PHE A 365 33.71 -17.99 1.78
N ALA A 366 34.71 -18.74 1.33
CA ALA A 366 36.07 -18.57 1.81
C ALA A 366 36.60 -17.17 1.42
N SER A 367 37.54 -16.64 2.22
CA SER A 367 38.08 -15.28 2.00
C SER A 367 38.70 -15.09 0.61
N ALA A 368 39.24 -16.14 -0.01
CA ALA A 368 39.75 -16.10 -1.38
C ALA A 368 38.60 -15.97 -2.40
N ASP A 369 37.57 -16.81 -2.30
CA ASP A 369 36.40 -16.78 -3.17
C ASP A 369 35.63 -15.46 -3.08
N TYR A 370 35.40 -14.96 -1.86
CA TYR A 370 34.80 -13.65 -1.65
C TYR A 370 35.64 -12.53 -2.31
N THR A 371 36.97 -12.60 -2.24
CA THR A 371 37.86 -11.61 -2.87
C THR A 371 37.76 -11.66 -4.40
N VAL A 372 37.75 -12.87 -4.99
CA VAL A 372 37.58 -13.04 -6.45
C VAL A 372 36.20 -12.54 -6.88
N PHE A 373 35.13 -13.03 -6.25
CA PHE A 373 33.75 -12.64 -6.53
C PHE A 373 33.56 -11.12 -6.42
N ARG A 374 34.03 -10.51 -5.33
CA ARG A 374 33.91 -9.06 -5.09
C ARG A 374 34.66 -8.26 -6.14
N SER A 375 35.87 -8.67 -6.51
CA SER A 375 36.66 -7.98 -7.54
C SER A 375 35.95 -8.01 -8.89
N VAL A 376 35.47 -9.18 -9.32
CA VAL A 376 34.77 -9.34 -10.61
C VAL A 376 33.48 -8.52 -10.65
N VAL A 377 32.62 -8.60 -9.62
CA VAL A 377 31.35 -7.85 -9.58
C VAL A 377 31.58 -6.33 -9.60
N LEU A 378 32.54 -5.82 -8.81
CA LEU A 378 32.86 -4.39 -8.80
C LEU A 378 33.37 -3.91 -10.17
N ASN A 379 34.32 -4.63 -10.77
CA ASN A 379 34.92 -4.23 -12.06
C ASN A 379 33.90 -4.31 -13.21
N ASN A 380 33.04 -5.33 -13.22
CA ASN A 380 32.03 -5.53 -14.26
C ASN A 380 30.93 -4.45 -14.22
N ILE A 381 30.42 -4.10 -13.03
CA ILE A 381 29.40 -3.05 -12.90
C ILE A 381 30.01 -1.68 -13.16
N LEU A 382 31.23 -1.39 -12.68
CA LEU A 382 31.95 -0.15 -13.02
C LEU A 382 32.38 -0.06 -14.51
N ALA A 383 32.14 -1.09 -15.32
CA ALA A 383 32.32 -1.06 -16.77
C ALA A 383 31.05 -0.68 -17.55
N THR A 384 29.85 -0.70 -16.95
CA THR A 384 28.63 -0.27 -17.67
C THR A 384 28.64 1.25 -17.92
N ASP A 385 29.24 2.05 -17.01
CA ASP A 385 29.43 3.49 -17.14
C ASP A 385 29.82 3.93 -18.56
N MET A 386 28.87 4.57 -19.25
CA MET A 386 29.04 4.98 -20.65
C MET A 386 30.01 6.16 -20.82
N ALA A 387 30.36 6.90 -19.76
CA ALA A 387 31.48 7.85 -19.81
C ALA A 387 32.82 7.12 -20.02
N ARG A 388 32.93 5.86 -19.57
CA ARG A 388 34.12 5.01 -19.78
C ARG A 388 34.12 4.28 -21.13
N HIS A 389 33.05 4.29 -21.92
CA HIS A 389 32.94 3.57 -23.20
C HIS A 389 34.12 3.83 -24.16
N GLY A 390 34.62 5.07 -24.22
CA GLY A 390 35.79 5.45 -25.01
C GLY A 390 37.12 4.83 -24.54
N GLU A 391 37.27 4.56 -23.24
CA GLU A 391 38.39 3.83 -22.64
C GLU A 391 38.42 2.39 -23.16
N TYR A 392 37.27 1.70 -23.08
CA TYR A 392 37.08 0.33 -23.54
C TYR A 392 37.31 0.21 -25.05
N THR A 393 36.71 1.10 -25.85
CA THR A 393 36.93 1.16 -27.31
C THR A 393 38.41 1.36 -27.67
N THR A 394 39.14 2.19 -26.91
CA THR A 394 40.58 2.42 -27.09
C THR A 394 41.43 1.22 -26.69
N LYS A 395 41.10 0.55 -25.58
CA LYS A 395 41.78 -0.67 -25.11
C LYS A 395 41.60 -1.81 -26.12
N LEU A 396 40.37 -2.07 -26.59
CA LEU A 396 40.08 -3.04 -27.65
C LEU A 396 40.85 -2.71 -28.95
N LYS A 397 40.88 -1.44 -29.36
CA LYS A 397 41.61 -1.02 -30.57
C LYS A 397 43.09 -1.42 -30.53
N ARG A 398 43.79 -1.20 -29.41
CA ARG A 398 45.22 -1.55 -29.24
C ARG A 398 45.50 -3.05 -29.41
N LEU A 399 44.62 -3.91 -28.89
CA LEU A 399 44.72 -5.36 -29.05
C LEU A 399 44.57 -5.79 -30.53
N THR A 400 43.85 -5.00 -31.34
CA THR A 400 43.66 -5.20 -32.79
C THR A 400 44.71 -4.49 -33.68
N GLU A 401 45.66 -3.75 -33.12
CA GLU A 401 46.57 -2.90 -33.91
C GLU A 401 47.67 -3.69 -34.64
N ALA A 402 48.01 -3.21 -35.85
CA ALA A 402 49.01 -3.83 -36.71
C ALA A 402 50.44 -3.62 -36.16
N GLY A 403 50.88 -4.55 -35.32
CA GLY A 403 52.18 -4.53 -34.65
C GLY A 403 52.15 -5.18 -33.27
N THR A 404 50.97 -5.26 -32.65
CA THR A 404 50.76 -5.92 -31.35
C THR A 404 51.17 -7.40 -31.43
N PRO A 405 52.07 -7.90 -30.54
CA PRO A 405 52.47 -9.32 -30.49
C PRO A 405 51.25 -10.25 -30.39
N LEU A 406 51.32 -11.44 -30.98
CA LEU A 406 50.20 -12.40 -30.97
C LEU A 406 49.76 -12.77 -29.54
N GLU A 407 50.72 -12.95 -28.65
CA GLU A 407 50.53 -13.20 -27.21
C GLU A 407 49.73 -12.09 -26.51
N GLU A 408 49.87 -10.83 -26.95
CA GLU A 408 49.15 -9.67 -26.42
C GLU A 408 47.75 -9.47 -27.03
N ARG A 409 47.33 -10.25 -28.03
CA ARG A 409 46.00 -10.09 -28.66
C ARG A 409 44.87 -10.84 -27.96
N HIS A 410 45.17 -11.55 -26.87
CA HIS A 410 44.17 -12.26 -26.09
C HIS A 410 43.50 -11.34 -25.06
N LEU A 411 42.17 -11.44 -24.97
CA LEU A 411 41.43 -10.85 -23.85
C LEU A 411 41.69 -11.70 -22.60
N ASP A 412 42.18 -11.07 -21.53
CA ASP A 412 42.19 -11.68 -20.20
C ASP A 412 40.75 -11.93 -19.72
N SER A 413 40.55 -12.92 -18.83
CA SER A 413 39.19 -13.33 -18.44
C SER A 413 38.38 -12.22 -17.77
N GLN A 414 39.01 -11.27 -17.08
CA GLN A 414 38.32 -10.16 -16.43
C GLN A 414 37.87 -9.13 -17.46
N PHE A 415 38.77 -8.70 -18.34
CA PHE A 415 38.41 -7.77 -19.41
C PHE A 415 37.43 -8.39 -20.43
N ALA A 416 37.48 -9.71 -20.66
CA ALA A 416 36.47 -10.42 -21.44
C ALA A 416 35.08 -10.35 -20.79
N MET A 417 34.97 -10.47 -19.47
CA MET A 417 33.70 -10.30 -18.73
C MET A 417 33.18 -8.86 -18.84
N GLU A 418 34.04 -7.85 -18.64
CA GLU A 418 33.69 -6.43 -18.80
C GLU A 418 33.19 -6.09 -20.22
N VAL A 419 33.85 -6.63 -21.24
CA VAL A 419 33.45 -6.44 -22.65
C VAL A 419 32.10 -7.11 -22.93
N ILE A 420 31.86 -8.32 -22.40
CA ILE A 420 30.60 -9.03 -22.59
C ILE A 420 29.43 -8.37 -21.86
N ILE A 421 29.61 -7.89 -20.62
CA ILE A 421 28.53 -7.17 -19.92
C ILE A 421 28.21 -5.84 -20.63
N LYS A 422 29.19 -5.04 -21.09
CA LYS A 422 28.93 -3.86 -21.95
C LYS A 422 28.17 -4.19 -23.24
N CYS A 423 28.46 -5.35 -23.83
CA CYS A 423 27.74 -5.84 -25.02
C CYS A 423 26.34 -6.38 -24.70
N ALA A 424 26.02 -6.64 -23.43
CA ALA A 424 24.71 -7.08 -22.97
C ALA A 424 23.84 -5.90 -22.52
N ASP A 425 24.41 -4.97 -21.76
CA ASP A 425 23.86 -3.67 -21.35
C ASP A 425 23.30 -2.93 -22.58
N THR A 426 24.15 -2.68 -23.57
CA THR A 426 23.75 -1.99 -24.81
C THR A 426 23.01 -2.90 -25.83
N SER A 427 22.65 -4.14 -25.48
CA SER A 427 22.29 -5.17 -26.48
C SER A 427 20.94 -5.02 -27.16
N ASN A 428 20.06 -4.12 -26.72
CA ASN A 428 18.74 -4.01 -27.35
C ASN A 428 18.84 -3.63 -28.85
N VAL A 429 19.93 -2.98 -29.26
CA VAL A 429 20.28 -2.68 -30.66
C VAL A 429 20.61 -3.91 -31.51
N LEU A 430 20.89 -5.05 -30.89
CA LEU A 430 21.19 -6.34 -31.50
C LEU A 430 19.95 -7.25 -31.61
N LYS A 431 18.84 -6.88 -30.97
CA LYS A 431 17.58 -7.64 -31.04
C LYS A 431 16.94 -7.40 -32.43
N PRO A 432 16.03 -8.28 -32.89
CA PRO A 432 15.25 -8.03 -34.10
C PRO A 432 14.60 -6.64 -34.10
N PHE A 433 14.52 -5.97 -35.26
CA PHE A 433 14.15 -4.54 -35.34
C PHE A 433 12.82 -4.20 -34.65
N ASN A 434 11.83 -5.10 -34.70
CA ASN A 434 10.54 -4.96 -34.04
C ASN A 434 10.60 -5.00 -32.50
N VAL A 435 11.70 -5.53 -31.93
CA VAL A 435 12.03 -5.49 -30.50
C VAL A 435 12.90 -4.28 -30.20
N ALA A 436 13.96 -4.06 -31.00
CA ALA A 436 14.89 -2.94 -30.84
C ALA A 436 14.17 -1.58 -30.83
N LYS A 437 13.16 -1.38 -31.68
CA LYS A 437 12.39 -0.11 -31.73
C LYS A 437 11.48 0.12 -30.51
N LYS A 438 11.04 -0.93 -29.81
CA LYS A 438 10.31 -0.80 -28.52
C LYS A 438 11.26 -0.26 -27.44
N TRP A 439 12.46 -0.83 -27.36
CA TRP A 439 13.51 -0.38 -26.44
C TRP A 439 14.02 1.03 -26.76
N ALA A 440 14.11 1.38 -28.04
CA ALA A 440 14.44 2.73 -28.48
C ALA A 440 13.43 3.80 -27.98
N VAL A 441 12.12 3.51 -28.02
CA VAL A 441 11.11 4.39 -27.42
C VAL A 441 11.27 4.45 -25.90
N ARG A 442 11.48 3.32 -25.22
CA ARG A 442 11.71 3.27 -23.77
C ARG A 442 12.90 4.12 -23.31
N VAL A 443 14.09 3.96 -23.90
CA VAL A 443 15.28 4.73 -23.49
C VAL A 443 15.13 6.22 -23.80
N THR A 444 14.51 6.57 -24.93
CA THR A 444 14.24 7.98 -25.26
C THR A 444 13.13 8.58 -24.41
N ASP A 445 12.12 7.83 -23.98
CA ASP A 445 11.13 8.31 -23.00
C ASP A 445 11.79 8.63 -21.65
N GLU A 446 12.73 7.82 -21.19
CA GLU A 446 13.46 8.06 -19.94
C GLU A 446 14.39 9.28 -20.06
N PHE A 447 15.18 9.38 -21.13
CA PHE A 447 15.99 10.58 -21.42
C PHE A 447 15.12 11.84 -21.51
N PHE A 448 13.94 11.75 -22.13
CA PHE A 448 13.03 12.88 -22.25
C PHE A 448 12.33 13.25 -20.93
N LEU A 449 12.14 12.29 -20.00
CA LEU A 449 11.72 12.59 -18.63
C LEU A 449 12.83 13.30 -17.84
N GLN A 450 14.10 12.87 -17.99
CA GLN A 450 15.23 13.61 -17.45
C GLN A 450 15.27 15.05 -17.97
N GLY A 451 15.11 15.27 -19.28
CA GLY A 451 15.15 16.62 -19.87
C GLY A 451 14.02 17.54 -19.36
N ASP A 452 12.85 16.97 -19.06
CA ASP A 452 11.77 17.72 -18.42
C ASP A 452 12.07 18.02 -16.94
N LEU A 453 12.75 17.12 -16.21
CA LEU A 453 13.23 17.36 -14.84
C LEU A 453 14.34 18.41 -14.79
N GLU A 454 15.30 18.40 -15.73
CA GLU A 454 16.34 19.43 -15.87
C GLU A 454 15.68 20.80 -16.04
N ARG A 455 14.74 20.90 -17.00
CA ARG A 455 13.98 22.13 -17.25
C ARG A 455 13.17 22.60 -16.05
N ALA A 456 12.50 21.68 -15.34
CA ALA A 456 11.71 21.99 -14.15
C ALA A 456 12.56 22.48 -12.97
N ASN A 457 13.79 22.00 -12.84
CA ASN A 457 14.74 22.43 -11.81
C ASN A 457 15.55 23.68 -12.20
N GLY A 458 15.30 24.27 -13.38
CA GLY A 458 16.05 25.44 -13.88
C GLY A 458 17.49 25.14 -14.28
N MET A 459 17.78 23.87 -14.60
CA MET A 459 19.07 23.40 -15.09
C MET A 459 19.17 23.64 -16.61
N GLU A 460 20.39 23.63 -17.15
CA GLU A 460 20.59 23.50 -18.59
C GLU A 460 20.11 22.11 -19.02
N VAL A 461 19.21 22.06 -20.01
CA VAL A 461 18.64 20.78 -20.49
C VAL A 461 19.68 20.08 -21.34
N THR A 462 20.03 18.85 -20.98
CA THR A 462 20.99 18.01 -21.70
C THR A 462 20.52 17.86 -23.15
N PRO A 463 21.31 18.22 -24.18
CA PRO A 463 20.82 18.29 -25.55
C PRO A 463 20.25 16.98 -26.13
N THR A 464 20.63 15.80 -25.63
CA THR A 464 20.05 14.49 -26.01
C THR A 464 18.76 14.14 -25.26
N CYS A 465 18.44 14.87 -24.20
CA CYS A 465 17.27 14.69 -23.33
C CYS A 465 16.13 15.66 -23.68
N ASP A 466 16.36 16.67 -24.53
CA ASP A 466 15.31 17.63 -24.87
C ASP A 466 14.38 17.14 -26.01
N ARG A 467 13.19 16.67 -25.61
CA ARG A 467 12.07 16.27 -26.49
C ARG A 467 11.52 17.37 -27.41
N GLN A 468 11.94 18.63 -27.26
CA GLN A 468 11.53 19.76 -28.10
C GLN A 468 12.46 19.98 -29.30
N VAL A 469 13.67 19.41 -29.27
CA VAL A 469 14.69 19.58 -30.34
C VAL A 469 15.32 18.26 -30.82
N GLN A 470 15.09 17.13 -30.15
CA GLN A 470 15.56 15.81 -30.58
C GLN A 470 14.43 14.92 -31.10
N GLU A 471 14.69 14.27 -32.23
CA GLU A 471 13.91 13.14 -32.74
C GLU A 471 14.50 11.82 -32.20
N ARG A 472 13.65 10.90 -31.75
CA ARG A 472 14.07 9.56 -31.26
C ARG A 472 14.84 8.80 -32.34
N VAL A 473 14.38 8.85 -33.58
CA VAL A 473 15.01 8.22 -34.74
C VAL A 473 16.38 8.82 -35.01
N ALA A 474 16.57 10.13 -34.84
CA ALA A 474 17.87 10.78 -35.00
C ALA A 474 18.86 10.33 -33.90
N LEU A 475 18.41 10.30 -32.64
CA LEU A 475 19.19 9.78 -31.51
C LEU A 475 19.62 8.32 -31.73
N GLN A 476 18.71 7.46 -32.20
CA GLN A 476 19.02 6.07 -32.52
C GLN A 476 20.03 5.95 -33.67
N LYS A 477 19.83 6.66 -34.79
CA LYS A 477 20.78 6.68 -35.92
C LYS A 477 22.19 7.05 -35.44
N GLY A 478 22.31 8.11 -34.63
CA GLY A 478 23.58 8.53 -34.03
C GLY A 478 24.20 7.50 -33.07
N PHE A 479 23.40 6.84 -32.22
CA PHE A 479 23.90 5.82 -31.30
C PHE A 479 24.50 4.61 -32.02
N TYR A 480 23.85 4.15 -33.09
CA TYR A 480 24.36 3.09 -33.96
C TYR A 480 25.66 3.51 -34.69
N ASP A 481 25.68 4.71 -35.27
CA ASP A 481 26.79 5.18 -36.11
C ASP A 481 28.06 5.53 -35.31
N PHE A 482 27.91 6.16 -34.13
CA PHE A 482 29.02 6.76 -33.39
C PHE A 482 29.42 6.03 -32.10
N VAL A 483 28.54 5.20 -31.53
CA VAL A 483 28.80 4.48 -30.26
C VAL A 483 28.93 2.98 -30.50
N ILE A 484 27.88 2.35 -31.03
CA ILE A 484 27.75 0.89 -31.14
C ILE A 484 28.59 0.32 -32.28
N GLY A 485 28.41 0.79 -33.52
CA GLY A 485 29.15 0.30 -34.69
C GLY A 485 30.67 0.31 -34.50
N PRO A 486 31.29 1.42 -34.02
CA PRO A 486 32.71 1.49 -33.74
C PRO A 486 33.19 0.51 -32.65
N TYR A 487 32.40 0.32 -31.58
CA TYR A 487 32.74 -0.59 -30.47
C TYR A 487 32.68 -2.05 -30.90
N TYR A 488 31.53 -2.49 -31.44
CA TYR A 488 31.35 -3.87 -31.89
C TYR A 488 32.31 -4.23 -33.04
N SER A 489 32.78 -3.26 -33.83
CA SER A 489 33.85 -3.46 -34.82
C SER A 489 35.16 -3.96 -34.20
N LYS A 490 35.45 -3.58 -32.94
CA LYS A 490 36.65 -4.05 -32.21
C LYS A 490 36.38 -5.31 -31.40
N VAL A 491 35.17 -5.47 -30.87
CA VAL A 491 34.74 -6.73 -30.22
C VAL A 491 34.80 -7.89 -31.23
N ALA A 492 34.18 -7.76 -32.40
CA ALA A 492 34.17 -8.78 -33.45
C ALA A 492 35.56 -9.14 -34.02
N ALA A 493 36.53 -8.22 -33.90
CA ALA A 493 37.91 -8.46 -34.34
C ALA A 493 38.75 -9.25 -33.32
N LEU A 494 38.27 -9.40 -32.08
CA LEU A 494 38.90 -10.20 -31.01
C LEU A 494 38.06 -11.42 -30.60
N LEU A 495 36.75 -11.39 -30.86
CA LEU A 495 35.78 -12.47 -30.65
C LEU A 495 35.01 -12.72 -31.97
N PRO A 496 35.60 -13.46 -32.94
CA PRO A 496 35.01 -13.66 -34.28
C PRO A 496 33.64 -14.35 -34.25
N GLU A 497 33.33 -15.09 -33.20
CA GLU A 497 32.02 -15.72 -32.94
C GLU A 497 30.90 -14.67 -32.86
N LEU A 498 31.25 -13.45 -32.46
CA LEU A 498 30.36 -12.30 -32.34
C LEU A 498 30.35 -11.39 -33.59
N ALA A 499 31.04 -11.77 -34.68
CA ALA A 499 31.08 -10.97 -35.91
C ALA A 499 29.68 -10.77 -36.54
N SER A 500 28.80 -11.76 -36.43
CA SER A 500 27.40 -11.71 -36.91
C SER A 500 26.57 -10.58 -36.27
N LEU A 501 26.98 -10.08 -35.10
CA LEU A 501 26.31 -8.94 -34.44
C LEU A 501 26.45 -7.65 -35.26
N LEU A 502 27.56 -7.47 -35.99
CA LEU A 502 27.76 -6.33 -36.87
C LEU A 502 26.76 -6.28 -38.03
N ASP A 503 26.34 -7.44 -38.53
CA ASP A 503 25.37 -7.50 -39.63
C ASP A 503 23.96 -7.17 -39.12
N GLN A 504 23.60 -7.60 -37.91
CA GLN A 504 22.35 -7.18 -37.27
C GLN A 504 22.34 -5.68 -36.93
N ILE A 505 23.48 -5.10 -36.52
CA ILE A 505 23.66 -3.65 -36.33
C ILE A 505 23.41 -2.90 -37.64
N LYS A 506 24.01 -3.35 -38.76
CA LYS A 506 23.78 -2.76 -40.10
C LYS A 506 22.30 -2.83 -40.50
N VAL A 507 21.69 -4.01 -40.42
CA VAL A 507 20.27 -4.22 -40.79
C VAL A 507 19.36 -3.32 -39.96
N ASN A 508 19.53 -3.24 -38.65
CA ASN A 508 18.74 -2.37 -37.80
C ASN A 508 19.01 -0.87 -38.10
N ARG A 509 20.25 -0.49 -38.41
CA ARG A 509 20.62 0.88 -38.80
C ARG A 509 20.06 1.30 -40.16
N GLU A 510 19.98 0.37 -41.11
CA GLU A 510 19.35 0.56 -42.42
C GLU A 510 17.84 0.68 -42.27
N MET A 511 17.20 -0.18 -41.46
CA MET A 511 15.77 -0.12 -41.15
C MET A 511 15.37 1.23 -40.54
N TRP A 512 16.20 1.84 -39.69
CA TRP A 512 15.94 3.20 -39.18
C TRP A 512 15.86 4.28 -40.28
N ASN A 513 16.44 4.08 -41.47
CA ASN A 513 16.29 5.04 -42.58
C ASN A 513 14.88 5.07 -43.15
N SER A 514 14.10 3.99 -42.96
CA SER A 514 12.71 3.85 -43.41
C SER A 514 11.68 4.38 -42.41
N TYR A 515 12.12 5.05 -41.34
CA TYR A 515 11.27 5.60 -40.28
C TYR A 515 11.58 7.08 -40.05
N ASP A 516 10.53 7.82 -39.71
CA ASP A 516 10.56 9.08 -38.96
C ASP A 516 9.91 8.86 -37.58
N ASP A 517 10.01 9.86 -36.69
CA ASP A 517 9.44 9.78 -35.33
C ASP A 517 7.92 9.60 -35.31
N LYS A 518 7.21 10.13 -36.32
CA LYS A 518 5.76 9.96 -36.41
C LYS A 518 5.41 8.53 -36.78
N MET A 519 6.04 7.94 -37.79
CA MET A 519 5.84 6.53 -38.17
C MET A 519 6.15 5.58 -37.02
N LEU A 520 7.23 5.86 -36.27
CA LEU A 520 7.62 5.08 -35.09
C LEU A 520 6.51 5.09 -34.01
N MET A 521 5.95 6.26 -33.71
CA MET A 521 4.91 6.43 -32.70
C MET A 521 3.52 5.97 -33.18
N ASP A 522 3.18 6.18 -34.46
CA ASP A 522 1.93 5.70 -35.07
C ASP A 522 1.87 4.15 -35.03
N GLU A 523 2.94 3.45 -35.41
CA GLU A 523 2.97 1.98 -35.43
C GLU A 523 2.99 1.38 -34.02
N LEU A 524 3.89 1.86 -33.14
CA LEU A 524 3.98 1.32 -31.78
C LEU A 524 2.74 1.67 -30.95
N GLY A 525 2.20 2.88 -31.10
CA GLY A 525 0.92 3.29 -30.53
C GLY A 525 -0.23 2.40 -31.01
N SER A 526 -0.31 2.13 -32.32
CA SER A 526 -1.31 1.21 -32.88
C SER A 526 -1.21 -0.21 -32.29
N SER A 527 -0.01 -0.70 -31.95
CA SER A 527 0.17 -2.05 -31.39
C SER A 527 -0.14 -2.18 -29.88
N TYR A 528 -0.09 -1.06 -29.14
CA TYR A 528 -0.40 -1.01 -27.71
C TYR A 528 -1.88 -0.64 -27.46
N LEU A 529 -2.44 0.26 -28.27
CA LEU A 529 -3.83 0.71 -28.15
C LEU A 529 -4.85 -0.25 -28.79
N ALA A 530 -4.52 -0.94 -29.89
CA ALA A 530 -5.48 -1.80 -30.60
C ALA A 530 -5.80 -3.14 -29.91
N ARG A 531 -5.35 -3.38 -28.67
CA ARG A 531 -5.73 -4.55 -27.87
C ARG A 531 -6.91 -4.29 -26.92
N LEU A 532 -7.54 -3.11 -27.01
CA LEU A 532 -8.77 -2.77 -26.30
C LEU A 532 -9.99 -2.68 -27.23
N PRO A 533 -11.14 -3.29 -26.88
CA PRO A 533 -12.36 -3.19 -27.69
C PRO A 533 -13.05 -1.83 -27.51
N GLY A 534 -12.97 -0.99 -28.54
CA GLY A 534 -13.87 0.14 -28.73
C GLY A 534 -13.42 1.47 -28.11
N ILE A 535 -12.53 2.17 -28.82
CA ILE A 535 -12.51 3.64 -28.79
C ILE A 535 -13.08 4.12 -30.12
N GLY A 536 -14.38 4.39 -30.14
CA GLY A 536 -14.92 5.38 -31.07
C GLY A 536 -14.58 6.76 -30.52
N THR A 537 -14.03 7.63 -31.36
CA THR A 537 -14.01 9.08 -31.08
C THR A 537 -15.46 9.60 -30.96
N ASP A 538 -15.61 10.82 -30.43
CA ASP A 538 -16.88 11.56 -30.33
C ASP A 538 -17.79 11.22 -29.11
N GLY A 539 -17.19 10.78 -28.00
CA GLY A 539 -17.86 10.69 -26.70
C GLY A 539 -17.01 11.24 -25.54
N PRO A 540 -17.59 11.92 -24.52
CA PRO A 540 -16.84 12.34 -23.35
C PRO A 540 -16.42 11.13 -22.50
N LEU A 541 -15.20 11.18 -21.98
CA LEU A 541 -14.65 10.18 -21.04
C LEU A 541 -15.63 9.91 -19.90
N LYS A 542 -15.90 8.62 -19.64
CA LYS A 542 -16.71 8.15 -18.51
C LYS A 542 -15.95 7.09 -17.72
N LEU A 543 -16.10 7.14 -16.40
CA LEU A 543 -15.53 6.16 -15.47
C LEU A 543 -16.61 5.69 -14.48
N SER A 544 -16.71 4.37 -14.31
CA SER A 544 -17.47 3.73 -13.24
C SER A 544 -16.60 3.63 -12.00
N VAL A 545 -17.03 4.24 -10.89
CA VAL A 545 -16.25 4.35 -9.65
C VAL A 545 -17.05 3.82 -8.47
N ALA A 546 -16.41 3.03 -7.61
CA ALA A 546 -16.97 2.54 -6.36
C ALA A 546 -16.06 2.86 -5.17
N THR A 547 -16.63 3.00 -3.98
CA THR A 547 -15.90 3.02 -2.70
C THR A 547 -16.53 2.03 -1.72
N TRP A 548 -15.70 1.38 -0.90
CA TRP A 548 -16.06 0.16 -0.19
C TRP A 548 -15.30 -0.01 1.12
N ASN A 549 -15.98 0.23 2.24
CA ASN A 549 -15.46 -0.14 3.55
C ASN A 549 -15.64 -1.67 3.79
N VAL A 550 -14.51 -2.39 3.87
CA VAL A 550 -14.45 -3.82 4.24
C VAL A 550 -14.80 -4.01 5.72
N ALA A 551 -14.58 -2.97 6.53
CA ALA A 551 -14.50 -2.92 7.97
C ALA A 551 -13.37 -3.77 8.56
N ALA A 552 -12.92 -3.41 9.75
CA ALA A 552 -12.08 -4.28 10.58
C ALA A 552 -12.82 -5.60 10.97
N VAL A 553 -12.10 -6.52 11.62
CA VAL A 553 -12.73 -7.73 12.18
C VAL A 553 -13.65 -7.33 13.34
N ASN A 554 -14.95 -7.56 13.20
CA ASN A 554 -15.86 -7.43 14.33
C ASN A 554 -15.74 -8.68 15.21
N ASN A 555 -14.87 -8.57 16.22
CA ASN A 555 -14.59 -9.64 17.19
C ASN A 555 -15.86 -10.19 17.88
N ASN A 556 -16.90 -9.36 18.03
CA ASN A 556 -18.17 -9.74 18.60
C ASN A 556 -19.22 -10.05 17.50
N PRO A 557 -19.54 -11.34 17.24
CA PRO A 557 -20.50 -11.74 16.20
C PRO A 557 -21.95 -11.28 16.48
N PHE A 558 -22.21 -10.69 17.65
CA PHE A 558 -23.52 -10.17 18.04
C PHE A 558 -23.53 -8.66 18.33
N GLU A 559 -22.47 -7.87 18.04
CA GLU A 559 -22.48 -6.44 18.40
C GLU A 559 -23.63 -5.66 17.75
N TYR A 560 -23.99 -5.96 16.50
CA TYR A 560 -25.04 -5.28 15.73
C TYR A 560 -26.20 -6.21 15.32
N TRP A 561 -27.37 -5.62 15.10
CA TRP A 561 -28.55 -6.29 14.58
C TRP A 561 -28.39 -6.60 13.10
N ILE A 562 -28.36 -7.88 12.73
CA ILE A 562 -28.11 -8.35 11.36
C ILE A 562 -29.39 -8.86 10.67
N THR A 563 -29.48 -8.68 9.35
CA THR A 563 -30.59 -9.19 8.51
C THR A 563 -30.35 -10.66 8.12
N HIS A 564 -30.53 -11.59 9.06
CA HIS A 564 -30.23 -13.01 8.89
C HIS A 564 -31.35 -13.80 8.17
N GLN A 565 -30.99 -14.81 7.37
CA GLN A 565 -31.97 -15.62 6.60
C GLN A 565 -32.73 -16.64 7.46
N SER A 566 -32.07 -17.34 8.39
CA SER A 566 -32.80 -18.19 9.35
C SER A 566 -33.45 -17.32 10.43
N GLY A 567 -34.74 -17.54 10.65
CA GLY A 567 -35.51 -16.94 11.75
C GLY A 567 -34.99 -17.31 13.14
N GLU A 568 -34.08 -18.27 13.27
CA GLU A 568 -33.43 -18.63 14.54
C GLU A 568 -32.61 -17.47 15.14
N TYR A 569 -31.91 -16.69 14.31
CA TYR A 569 -31.22 -15.48 14.77
C TYR A 569 -32.22 -14.44 15.26
N ALA A 570 -33.26 -14.15 14.46
CA ALA A 570 -34.28 -13.19 14.83
C ALA A 570 -34.99 -13.61 16.13
N LYS A 571 -35.28 -14.91 16.29
CA LYS A 571 -35.81 -15.48 17.54
C LYS A 571 -34.84 -15.28 18.70
N LEU A 572 -33.58 -15.71 18.56
CA LEU A 572 -32.55 -15.60 19.60
C LEU A 572 -32.44 -14.16 20.10
N MET A 573 -32.26 -13.20 19.20
CA MET A 573 -32.02 -11.81 19.59
C MET A 573 -33.27 -11.11 20.13
N ASN A 574 -34.47 -11.47 19.65
CA ASN A 574 -35.72 -11.02 20.28
C ASN A 574 -35.88 -11.61 21.70
N ASP A 575 -35.55 -12.88 21.90
CA ASP A 575 -35.66 -13.52 23.22
C ASP A 575 -34.59 -13.02 24.20
N VAL A 576 -33.38 -12.71 23.73
CA VAL A 576 -32.36 -11.96 24.49
C VAL A 576 -32.85 -10.57 24.85
N GLN A 577 -33.37 -9.79 23.90
CA GLN A 577 -33.94 -8.48 24.20
C GLN A 577 -35.04 -8.60 25.27
N ARG A 578 -36.01 -9.51 25.11
CA ARG A 578 -37.09 -9.72 26.08
C ARG A 578 -36.56 -10.06 27.47
N PHE A 579 -35.56 -10.93 27.56
CA PHE A 579 -34.95 -11.35 28.82
C PHE A 579 -34.20 -10.22 29.51
N VAL A 580 -33.49 -9.37 28.76
CA VAL A 580 -32.78 -8.23 29.34
C VAL A 580 -33.73 -7.07 29.66
N ASP A 581 -34.71 -6.78 28.82
CA ASP A 581 -35.73 -5.75 29.09
C ASP A 581 -36.53 -6.12 30.36
N ASN A 582 -37.03 -7.37 30.46
CA ASN A 582 -37.76 -7.91 31.61
C ASN A 582 -37.42 -9.39 31.91
N PRO A 583 -36.45 -9.68 32.81
CA PRO A 583 -36.10 -11.06 33.17
C PRO A 583 -37.18 -11.72 34.06
N GLY A 584 -37.88 -10.93 34.88
CA GLY A 584 -38.85 -11.40 35.87
C GLY A 584 -38.22 -12.36 36.89
N GLY A 585 -38.99 -13.35 37.36
CA GLY A 585 -38.50 -14.46 38.20
C GLY A 585 -37.57 -15.46 37.49
N ARG A 586 -36.85 -15.02 36.45
CA ARG A 586 -35.74 -15.74 35.80
C ARG A 586 -34.46 -14.91 35.78
N ASP A 587 -34.45 -13.71 36.38
CA ASP A 587 -33.20 -13.11 36.83
C ASP A 587 -32.59 -14.03 37.90
N PHE A 588 -31.27 -14.00 38.04
CA PHE A 588 -30.50 -14.87 38.92
C PHE A 588 -29.42 -14.05 39.61
N VAL A 589 -29.01 -14.42 40.81
CA VAL A 589 -27.98 -13.72 41.57
C VAL A 589 -26.59 -14.03 40.99
N VAL A 590 -25.65 -13.07 41.02
CA VAL A 590 -24.30 -13.26 40.47
C VAL A 590 -23.57 -14.45 41.10
N SER A 591 -23.73 -14.69 42.40
CA SER A 591 -23.19 -15.86 43.11
C SER A 591 -23.77 -17.21 42.67
N GLU A 592 -24.91 -17.27 41.96
CA GLU A 592 -25.43 -18.52 41.37
C GLU A 592 -24.61 -19.00 40.15
N VAL A 593 -23.78 -18.13 39.56
CA VAL A 593 -23.02 -18.41 38.32
C VAL A 593 -21.53 -18.22 38.46
N LEU A 594 -21.09 -17.26 39.27
CA LEU A 594 -19.72 -17.09 39.72
C LEU A 594 -19.72 -17.32 41.24
N THR A 595 -19.58 -18.57 41.68
CA THR A 595 -19.72 -18.93 43.10
C THR A 595 -18.58 -18.37 43.94
N ASP A 596 -18.72 -18.39 45.27
CA ASP A 596 -17.66 -17.92 46.17
C ASP A 596 -16.36 -18.75 46.05
N GLU A 597 -16.45 -20.03 45.69
CA GLU A 597 -15.28 -20.85 45.34
C GLU A 597 -14.61 -20.33 44.06
N MET A 598 -15.39 -19.98 43.04
CA MET A 598 -14.87 -19.40 41.80
C MET A 598 -14.25 -18.01 42.06
N PHE A 599 -14.83 -17.21 42.96
CA PHE A 599 -14.21 -15.96 43.41
C PHE A 599 -12.91 -16.19 44.19
N ALA A 600 -12.85 -17.19 45.08
CA ALA A 600 -11.64 -17.54 45.81
C ALA A 600 -10.52 -18.02 44.86
N GLU A 601 -10.86 -18.84 43.85
CA GLU A 601 -9.95 -19.21 42.77
C GLU A 601 -9.44 -17.99 41.99
N LEU A 602 -10.32 -17.02 41.71
CA LEU A 602 -9.98 -15.78 41.01
C LEU A 602 -9.04 -14.89 41.85
N LYS A 603 -9.33 -14.70 43.15
CA LYS A 603 -8.46 -13.97 44.10
C LYS A 603 -7.09 -14.64 44.21
N HIS A 604 -7.04 -15.97 44.22
CA HIS A 604 -5.81 -16.75 44.28
C HIS A 604 -4.94 -16.61 43.02
N ASP A 605 -5.53 -16.72 41.82
CA ASP A 605 -4.78 -16.49 40.57
C ASP A 605 -4.32 -15.02 40.46
N MET A 606 -5.18 -14.04 40.76
CA MET A 606 -4.78 -12.62 40.85
C MET A 606 -3.61 -12.38 41.81
N SER A 607 -3.60 -13.05 42.97
CA SER A 607 -2.52 -12.96 43.95
C SER A 607 -1.22 -13.53 43.42
N LYS A 608 -1.23 -14.65 42.68
CA LYS A 608 -0.03 -15.19 42.01
C LYS A 608 0.55 -14.22 40.98
N HIS A 609 -0.32 -13.49 40.29
CA HIS A 609 0.11 -12.43 39.36
C HIS A 609 0.38 -11.07 40.05
N GLY A 610 0.38 -10.98 41.38
CA GLY A 610 0.77 -9.78 42.12
C GLY A 610 -0.16 -8.58 41.90
N PHE A 611 -1.48 -8.80 41.86
CA PHE A 611 -2.47 -7.74 41.73
C PHE A 611 -2.63 -6.98 43.07
N PRO A 612 -2.76 -5.63 43.08
CA PRO A 612 -2.90 -4.84 44.30
C PRO A 612 -4.33 -4.86 44.85
N GLY A 613 -4.48 -4.63 46.17
CA GLY A 613 -5.77 -4.31 46.80
C GLY A 613 -6.81 -5.43 46.78
N LEU A 614 -6.39 -6.70 46.80
CA LEU A 614 -7.29 -7.85 46.68
C LEU A 614 -8.27 -8.00 47.86
N ASP A 615 -7.99 -7.40 49.01
CA ASP A 615 -8.89 -7.44 50.17
C ASP A 615 -10.03 -6.39 50.04
N GLU A 616 -9.78 -5.26 49.36
CA GLU A 616 -10.85 -4.33 48.95
C GLU A 616 -11.67 -4.93 47.79
N LEU A 617 -11.05 -5.72 46.91
CA LEU A 617 -11.78 -6.50 45.90
C LEU A 617 -12.71 -7.53 46.55
N GLU A 618 -12.24 -8.26 47.55
CA GLU A 618 -13.03 -9.22 48.33
C GLU A 618 -14.13 -8.55 49.13
N ARG A 619 -13.84 -7.41 49.77
CA ARG A 619 -14.86 -6.58 50.43
C ARG A 619 -15.97 -6.18 49.46
N ARG A 620 -15.62 -5.74 48.24
CA ARG A 620 -16.59 -5.42 47.17
C ARG A 620 -17.29 -6.63 46.57
N TRP A 621 -16.67 -7.82 46.58
CA TRP A 621 -17.36 -9.07 46.28
C TRP A 621 -18.46 -9.34 47.31
N VAL A 622 -18.11 -9.26 48.59
CA VAL A 622 -18.99 -9.58 49.72
C VAL A 622 -20.11 -8.56 49.92
N GLU A 623 -19.84 -7.25 49.80
CA GLU A 623 -20.81 -6.18 50.07
C GLU A 623 -21.67 -5.76 48.86
N ASP A 624 -21.24 -6.05 47.62
CA ASP A 624 -21.88 -5.52 46.41
C ASP A 624 -22.04 -6.57 45.29
N TYR A 625 -20.94 -7.10 44.74
CA TYR A 625 -21.03 -7.86 43.49
C TYR A 625 -21.75 -9.20 43.60
N ARG A 626 -21.58 -9.96 44.69
CA ARG A 626 -22.09 -11.35 44.77
C ARG A 626 -23.60 -11.46 44.86
N ASP A 627 -24.26 -10.49 45.50
CA ASP A 627 -25.70 -10.50 45.79
C ASP A 627 -26.54 -9.66 44.80
N ARG A 628 -25.90 -9.03 43.79
CA ARG A 628 -26.61 -8.40 42.67
C ARG A 628 -27.38 -9.42 41.84
N CYS A 629 -28.59 -9.05 41.44
CA CYS A 629 -29.27 -9.69 40.31
C CYS A 629 -28.45 -9.46 39.02
N ALA A 630 -28.11 -10.53 38.32
CA ALA A 630 -27.18 -10.52 37.19
C ALA A 630 -27.66 -9.67 36.02
N ILE A 631 -28.97 -9.71 35.69
CA ILE A 631 -29.52 -8.94 34.57
C ILE A 631 -29.91 -7.53 35.01
N SER A 632 -30.72 -7.41 36.07
CA SER A 632 -31.25 -6.12 36.52
C SER A 632 -30.31 -5.28 37.36
N GLY A 633 -29.42 -5.89 38.14
CA GLY A 633 -28.48 -5.22 39.06
C GLY A 633 -27.03 -5.15 38.58
N PHE A 634 -26.59 -6.03 37.66
CA PHE A 634 -25.24 -5.99 37.08
C PHE A 634 -25.26 -5.53 35.60
N LEU A 635 -25.83 -6.29 34.66
CA LEU A 635 -25.75 -5.96 33.22
C LEU A 635 -26.40 -4.60 32.88
N LYS A 636 -27.49 -4.24 33.56
CA LYS A 636 -28.21 -2.97 33.35
C LYS A 636 -27.66 -1.79 34.16
N ASP A 637 -26.60 -1.99 34.94
CA ASP A 637 -25.99 -0.91 35.73
C ASP A 637 -25.21 0.08 34.84
N LYS A 638 -25.76 1.30 34.74
CA LYS A 638 -25.14 2.42 34.04
C LYS A 638 -23.82 2.84 34.66
N ALA A 639 -23.59 2.61 35.96
CA ALA A 639 -22.32 2.91 36.62
C ALA A 639 -21.21 1.99 36.09
N ILE A 640 -21.41 0.66 36.06
CA ILE A 640 -20.45 -0.30 35.48
C ILE A 640 -20.13 0.05 34.02
N GLY A 641 -21.17 0.33 33.23
CA GLY A 641 -21.02 0.73 31.82
C GLY A 641 -20.29 2.07 31.62
N SER A 642 -20.38 3.00 32.57
CA SER A 642 -19.74 4.33 32.53
C SER A 642 -18.33 4.35 33.12
N LYS A 643 -18.07 3.53 34.14
CA LYS A 643 -16.75 3.19 34.68
C LYS A 643 -15.92 2.35 33.70
N ARG A 644 -16.55 1.85 32.63
CA ARG A 644 -15.95 1.09 31.52
C ARG A 644 -15.37 -0.28 31.92
N LEU A 645 -15.63 -0.76 33.14
CA LEU A 645 -14.99 -1.94 33.77
C LEU A 645 -15.01 -3.21 32.90
N VAL A 646 -16.06 -3.45 32.12
CA VAL A 646 -16.11 -4.57 31.16
C VAL A 646 -15.54 -4.17 29.79
N SER A 647 -15.87 -2.97 29.31
CA SER A 647 -15.59 -2.52 27.94
C SER A 647 -14.14 -2.08 27.65
N MET A 648 -13.33 -1.79 28.68
CA MET A 648 -11.89 -1.56 28.54
C MET A 648 -11.10 -2.88 28.43
N PRO A 649 -11.23 -3.86 29.34
CA PRO A 649 -10.49 -5.11 29.20
C PRO A 649 -11.00 -5.92 28.01
N ASP A 650 -12.31 -5.91 27.68
CA ASP A 650 -12.81 -6.59 26.48
C ASP A 650 -12.14 -6.09 25.19
N ARG A 651 -11.91 -4.78 25.04
CA ARG A 651 -11.17 -4.21 23.89
C ARG A 651 -9.73 -4.72 23.78
N ILE A 652 -9.15 -5.20 24.88
CA ILE A 652 -7.77 -5.69 24.98
C ILE A 652 -7.71 -7.22 24.86
N THR A 653 -8.70 -7.93 25.39
CA THR A 653 -8.65 -9.38 25.61
C THR A 653 -9.71 -10.19 24.86
N ASN A 654 -10.60 -9.61 24.04
CA ASN A 654 -11.59 -10.41 23.31
C ASN A 654 -10.95 -11.30 22.24
N THR A 655 -10.05 -10.69 21.45
CA THR A 655 -9.27 -11.30 20.37
C THR A 655 -7.85 -10.76 20.45
N ILE A 656 -6.86 -11.64 20.51
CA ILE A 656 -5.44 -11.29 20.58
C ILE A 656 -4.73 -11.93 19.37
N ASN A 657 -3.89 -11.15 18.68
CA ASN A 657 -2.92 -11.68 17.72
C ASN A 657 -1.61 -11.96 18.47
N SER A 658 -1.11 -13.20 18.38
CA SER A 658 0.08 -13.71 19.07
C SER A 658 0.84 -14.61 18.10
N ASP A 659 2.04 -14.21 17.68
CA ASP A 659 2.86 -14.90 16.66
C ASP A 659 2.07 -15.33 15.41
N GLY A 660 1.25 -14.40 14.87
CA GLY A 660 0.42 -14.62 13.69
C GLY A 660 -0.81 -15.53 13.93
N ARG A 661 -1.01 -16.04 15.15
CA ARG A 661 -2.17 -16.83 15.56
C ARG A 661 -3.17 -15.95 16.29
N ILE A 662 -4.45 -16.13 15.96
CA ILE A 662 -5.53 -15.42 16.64
C ILE A 662 -6.05 -16.27 17.80
N ILE A 663 -5.99 -15.72 19.01
CA ILE A 663 -6.44 -16.37 20.26
C ILE A 663 -7.64 -15.60 20.81
N TYR A 664 -8.75 -16.31 21.05
CA TYR A 664 -10.02 -15.72 21.48
C TYR A 664 -10.33 -16.05 22.95
N ARG A 665 -10.82 -15.07 23.71
CA ARG A 665 -11.34 -15.30 25.07
C ARG A 665 -12.55 -16.24 25.05
N PRO A 666 -12.65 -17.23 25.95
CA PRO A 666 -13.86 -18.05 26.10
C PRO A 666 -15.09 -17.19 26.50
N SER A 667 -15.86 -16.75 25.52
CA SER A 667 -16.99 -15.83 25.71
C SER A 667 -18.07 -16.04 24.64
N VAL A 668 -19.29 -15.61 24.94
CA VAL A 668 -20.39 -15.46 23.98
C VAL A 668 -20.02 -14.49 22.84
N ILE A 669 -19.27 -13.43 23.15
CA ILE A 669 -19.04 -12.28 22.28
C ILE A 669 -17.65 -12.25 21.62
N SER A 670 -17.05 -13.42 21.37
CA SER A 670 -15.71 -13.57 20.77
C SER A 670 -15.67 -14.64 19.67
N GLY A 671 -14.56 -14.80 18.97
CA GLY A 671 -14.37 -15.89 18.00
C GLY A 671 -14.22 -17.31 18.59
N PHE A 672 -14.30 -17.50 19.91
CA PHE A 672 -14.03 -18.80 20.56
C PHE A 672 -15.01 -19.93 20.18
N GLU A 673 -14.48 -21.08 19.74
CA GLU A 673 -15.23 -22.22 19.20
C GLU A 673 -15.43 -23.40 20.18
N GLY A 674 -14.76 -23.37 21.34
CA GLY A 674 -14.84 -24.45 22.32
C GLY A 674 -16.13 -24.43 23.13
N GLU A 675 -16.59 -25.61 23.57
CA GLU A 675 -17.84 -25.79 24.34
C GLU A 675 -17.97 -24.86 25.57
N MET A 676 -19.10 -24.15 25.67
CA MET A 676 -19.45 -23.18 26.74
C MET A 676 -20.80 -23.48 27.43
N GLY A 677 -21.53 -24.52 27.01
CA GLY A 677 -22.86 -24.88 27.53
C GLY A 677 -22.90 -25.37 28.99
N HIS A 678 -21.75 -25.45 29.67
CA HIS A 678 -21.62 -25.90 31.05
C HIS A 678 -20.67 -24.97 31.83
N ILE A 679 -21.17 -24.27 32.85
CA ILE A 679 -20.43 -23.17 33.53
C ILE A 679 -19.06 -23.62 34.08
N PRO A 680 -18.92 -24.73 34.83
CA PRO A 680 -17.59 -25.21 35.27
C PRO A 680 -16.59 -25.50 34.13
N VAL A 681 -17.06 -25.90 32.94
CA VAL A 681 -16.19 -26.18 31.78
C VAL A 681 -15.77 -24.87 31.09
N TRP A 682 -16.68 -23.90 31.00
CA TRP A 682 -16.36 -22.55 30.57
C TRP A 682 -15.36 -21.88 31.52
N TRP A 683 -15.57 -22.00 32.84
CA TRP A 683 -14.76 -21.33 33.86
C TRP A 683 -13.30 -21.76 33.86
N GLN A 684 -13.03 -23.07 33.79
CA GLN A 684 -11.67 -23.58 33.69
C GLN A 684 -10.95 -23.03 32.44
N LYS A 685 -11.64 -23.01 31.29
CA LYS A 685 -11.12 -22.40 30.05
C LYS A 685 -10.87 -20.90 30.18
N TRP A 686 -11.77 -20.17 30.84
CA TRP A 686 -11.66 -18.72 31.03
C TRP A 686 -10.50 -18.34 31.95
N ARG A 687 -10.29 -19.09 33.03
CA ARG A 687 -9.10 -18.96 33.90
C ARG A 687 -7.81 -19.31 33.16
N GLU A 688 -7.80 -20.42 32.42
CA GLU A 688 -6.65 -20.84 31.62
C GLU A 688 -6.24 -19.77 30.61
N TYR A 689 -7.22 -19.20 29.89
CA TYR A 689 -7.02 -18.09 28.99
C TYR A 689 -6.50 -16.83 29.69
N THR A 690 -7.09 -16.45 30.82
CA THR A 690 -6.80 -15.16 31.47
C THR A 690 -5.45 -15.15 32.20
N PHE A 691 -5.05 -16.27 32.82
CA PHE A 691 -3.90 -16.33 33.72
C PHE A 691 -2.76 -17.23 33.25
N ARG A 692 -3.01 -18.26 32.43
CA ARG A 692 -2.01 -19.30 32.08
C ARG A 692 -1.62 -19.32 30.60
N THR A 693 -2.42 -18.67 29.76
CA THR A 693 -2.07 -18.43 28.36
C THR A 693 -1.18 -17.20 28.28
N ASP A 694 0.12 -17.42 28.14
CA ASP A 694 1.05 -16.39 27.69
C ASP A 694 0.77 -16.01 26.23
N VAL A 695 0.82 -14.72 25.93
CA VAL A 695 0.60 -14.18 24.59
C VAL A 695 1.77 -13.27 24.18
N HIS A 696 2.15 -13.38 22.91
CA HIS A 696 3.32 -12.75 22.33
C HIS A 696 2.87 -11.47 21.62
N THR A 697 2.95 -10.36 22.34
CA THR A 697 2.32 -9.08 21.93
C THR A 697 3.38 -8.01 21.69
N LEU A 698 3.29 -7.26 20.60
CA LEU A 698 4.20 -6.14 20.32
C LEU A 698 4.17 -5.12 21.47
N ASP A 699 5.35 -4.74 21.96
CA ASP A 699 5.48 -3.76 23.03
C ASP A 699 5.14 -2.35 22.54
N ARG A 700 4.30 -1.65 23.30
CA ARG A 700 3.90 -0.26 23.03
C ARG A 700 4.99 0.75 23.37
N LEU A 701 5.96 0.37 24.20
CA LEU A 701 7.07 1.23 24.62
C LEU A 701 8.34 1.03 23.78
N SER A 702 8.48 -0.14 23.14
CA SER A 702 9.69 -0.55 22.42
C SER A 702 9.32 -1.02 21.00
N PRO A 703 9.26 -0.11 20.00
CA PRO A 703 8.82 -0.45 18.65
C PRO A 703 9.62 -1.61 18.03
N GLY A 704 8.91 -2.66 17.62
CA GLY A 704 9.49 -3.88 17.04
C GLY A 704 9.85 -4.98 18.06
N ALA A 705 9.87 -4.70 19.36
CA ALA A 705 10.07 -5.72 20.38
C ALA A 705 8.76 -6.47 20.69
N TYR A 706 8.86 -7.77 20.98
CA TYR A 706 7.74 -8.60 21.41
C TYR A 706 7.81 -8.85 22.92
N LYS A 707 6.70 -8.60 23.61
CA LYS A 707 6.50 -8.87 25.02
C LYS A 707 5.63 -10.10 25.19
N VAL A 708 6.24 -11.18 25.69
CA VAL A 708 5.54 -12.37 26.18
C VAL A 708 4.97 -12.06 27.57
N GLN A 709 3.67 -12.29 27.75
CA GLN A 709 2.98 -12.06 29.02
C GLN A 709 1.62 -12.77 29.08
N ALA A 710 1.21 -13.26 30.25
CA ALA A 710 -0.14 -13.76 30.47
C ALA A 710 -1.19 -12.69 30.16
N VAL A 711 -2.34 -13.07 29.57
CA VAL A 711 -3.38 -12.13 29.10
C VAL A 711 -3.79 -11.09 30.16
N CYS A 712 -3.91 -11.49 31.43
CA CYS A 712 -4.24 -10.59 32.54
C CYS A 712 -3.27 -9.40 32.72
N LYS A 713 -2.02 -9.50 32.23
CA LYS A 713 -1.00 -8.44 32.28
C LYS A 713 -1.12 -7.41 31.16
N MET A 714 -1.99 -7.64 30.16
CA MET A 714 -2.29 -6.64 29.13
C MET A 714 -3.27 -5.56 29.60
N ILE A 715 -3.98 -5.78 30.72
CA ILE A 715 -5.06 -4.89 31.18
C ILE A 715 -4.46 -3.65 31.87
N GLU A 716 -4.71 -2.49 31.27
CA GLU A 716 -4.22 -1.18 31.75
C GLU A 716 -5.15 -0.59 32.83
N PRO A 717 -4.65 0.24 33.77
CA PRO A 717 -5.48 0.96 34.74
C PRO A 717 -6.46 1.94 34.09
N ILE A 718 -7.70 2.00 34.61
CA ILE A 718 -8.70 2.99 34.17
C ILE A 718 -8.51 4.27 34.98
N ARG A 719 -7.92 5.29 34.36
CA ARG A 719 -7.61 6.56 35.03
C ARG A 719 -8.82 7.47 35.19
N HIS A 720 -9.09 7.95 36.41
CA HIS A 720 -10.16 8.90 36.74
C HIS A 720 -10.09 10.18 35.89
N ALA A 721 -8.88 10.71 35.69
CA ALA A 721 -8.64 11.89 34.85
C ALA A 721 -9.08 11.74 33.38
N LYS A 722 -9.28 10.51 32.89
CA LYS A 722 -9.83 10.22 31.54
C LYS A 722 -11.27 9.72 31.58
N TYR A 723 -11.68 9.08 32.68
CA TYR A 723 -13.02 8.52 32.86
C TYR A 723 -13.56 8.86 34.26
N PRO A 724 -14.10 10.08 34.50
CA PRO A 724 -14.47 10.57 35.84
C PRO A 724 -15.56 9.77 36.58
N ALA A 725 -16.13 8.74 35.97
CA ALA A 725 -17.13 7.86 36.58
C ALA A 725 -16.53 6.83 37.55
N ILE A 726 -15.23 6.51 37.46
CA ILE A 726 -14.50 5.67 38.41
C ILE A 726 -14.03 6.55 39.59
N THR A 727 -14.06 6.09 40.84
CA THR A 727 -13.50 6.87 41.96
C THR A 727 -11.97 6.77 42.01
N MET A 728 -11.30 7.62 42.80
CA MET A 728 -9.83 7.52 43.00
C MET A 728 -9.43 6.20 43.70
N GLU A 729 -10.27 5.71 44.61
CA GLU A 729 -10.11 4.38 45.25
C GLU A 729 -10.24 3.26 44.22
N GLU A 730 -11.23 3.36 43.32
CA GLU A 730 -11.46 2.38 42.26
C GLU A 730 -10.39 2.43 41.16
N GLU A 731 -9.76 3.59 40.91
CA GLU A 731 -8.58 3.68 40.02
C GLU A 731 -7.42 2.83 40.56
N ALA A 732 -7.15 2.91 41.88
CA ALA A 732 -6.07 2.18 42.54
C ALA A 732 -6.21 0.65 42.45
N ILE A 733 -7.44 0.13 42.38
CA ILE A 733 -7.75 -1.30 42.18
C ILE A 733 -8.42 -1.60 40.83
N SER A 734 -8.25 -0.71 39.84
CA SER A 734 -9.00 -0.79 38.57
C SER A 734 -8.68 -2.02 37.73
N ILE A 735 -7.48 -2.60 37.84
CA ILE A 735 -7.14 -3.86 37.13
C ILE A 735 -7.91 -5.07 37.73
N PRO A 736 -7.83 -5.37 39.04
CA PRO A 736 -8.66 -6.43 39.63
C PRO A 736 -10.17 -6.21 39.43
N LEU A 737 -10.68 -4.97 39.55
CA LEU A 737 -12.09 -4.67 39.26
C LEU A 737 -12.48 -4.95 37.81
N GLN A 738 -11.62 -4.61 36.84
CA GLN A 738 -11.85 -4.93 35.42
C GLN A 738 -11.96 -6.44 35.18
N VAL A 739 -11.06 -7.23 35.78
CA VAL A 739 -11.05 -8.68 35.61
C VAL A 739 -12.25 -9.35 36.30
N LEU A 740 -12.62 -8.92 37.51
CA LEU A 740 -13.84 -9.40 38.18
C LEU A 740 -15.10 -9.05 37.37
N ALA A 741 -15.23 -7.81 36.92
CA ALA A 741 -16.39 -7.38 36.12
C ALA A 741 -16.46 -8.12 34.77
N LEU A 742 -15.32 -8.43 34.14
CA LEU A 742 -15.29 -9.22 32.91
C LEU A 742 -15.68 -10.69 33.14
N ALA A 743 -15.21 -11.29 34.24
CA ALA A 743 -15.58 -12.65 34.65
C ALA A 743 -17.09 -12.78 34.87
N ILE A 744 -17.68 -11.86 35.65
CA ILE A 744 -19.14 -11.80 35.88
C ILE A 744 -19.87 -11.61 34.55
N PHE A 745 -19.46 -10.65 33.72
CA PHE A 745 -20.11 -10.37 32.44
C PHE A 745 -20.14 -11.58 31.50
N ASP A 746 -18.99 -12.22 31.23
CA ASP A 746 -18.93 -13.38 30.35
C ASP A 746 -19.75 -14.55 30.92
N CYS A 747 -19.67 -14.81 32.23
CA CYS A 747 -20.43 -15.86 32.90
C CYS A 747 -21.95 -15.66 32.80
N VAL A 748 -22.41 -14.43 33.06
CA VAL A 748 -23.82 -14.05 32.98
C VAL A 748 -24.34 -14.16 31.54
N LEU A 749 -23.55 -13.78 30.53
CA LEU A 749 -23.94 -14.00 29.13
C LEU A 749 -24.08 -15.50 28.80
N VAL A 750 -23.12 -16.33 29.23
CA VAL A 750 -23.17 -17.79 29.01
C VAL A 750 -24.42 -18.39 29.69
N ARG A 751 -24.70 -18.04 30.95
CA ARG A 751 -25.91 -18.49 31.66
C ARG A 751 -27.20 -18.02 30.99
N MET A 752 -27.27 -16.75 30.59
CA MET A 752 -28.42 -16.19 29.91
C MET A 752 -28.73 -16.95 28.61
N LEU A 753 -27.71 -17.27 27.80
CA LEU A 753 -27.94 -18.03 26.57
C LEU A 753 -28.24 -19.53 26.80
N GLN A 754 -27.75 -20.13 27.89
CA GLN A 754 -28.22 -21.45 28.35
C GLN A 754 -29.72 -21.43 28.71
N ILE A 755 -30.23 -20.36 29.33
CA ILE A 755 -31.66 -20.23 29.69
C ILE A 755 -32.53 -19.98 28.44
N ILE A 756 -32.04 -19.19 27.48
CA ILE A 756 -32.83 -18.71 26.33
C ILE A 756 -32.82 -19.68 25.14
N ALA A 757 -31.66 -20.28 24.83
CA ALA A 757 -31.44 -20.97 23.56
C ALA A 757 -30.44 -22.15 23.66
N PRO A 758 -30.57 -23.06 24.65
CA PRO A 758 -29.51 -23.97 25.11
C PRO A 758 -28.87 -24.86 24.05
N ARG A 759 -29.57 -25.14 22.93
CA ARG A 759 -29.08 -26.00 21.83
C ARG A 759 -28.73 -25.25 20.54
N THR A 760 -29.12 -23.97 20.41
CA THR A 760 -29.05 -23.25 19.13
C THR A 760 -28.09 -22.06 19.12
N TRP A 761 -27.75 -21.50 20.29
CA TRP A 761 -26.88 -20.30 20.32
C TRP A 761 -25.43 -20.57 19.92
N GLN A 762 -24.81 -21.68 20.34
CA GLN A 762 -23.42 -22.01 19.96
C GLN A 762 -23.28 -22.32 18.46
N PRO A 763 -24.12 -23.20 17.84
CA PRO A 763 -24.06 -23.42 16.40
C PRO A 763 -24.25 -22.13 15.58
N LEU A 764 -25.22 -21.28 15.97
CA LEU A 764 -25.43 -19.99 15.32
C LEU A 764 -24.23 -19.04 15.51
N LYS A 765 -23.65 -18.97 16.71
CA LYS A 765 -22.43 -18.20 16.98
C LYS A 765 -21.30 -18.63 16.03
N HIS A 766 -21.04 -19.93 15.93
CA HIS A 766 -19.96 -20.46 15.07
C HIS A 766 -20.23 -20.14 13.59
N SER A 767 -21.48 -20.28 13.13
CA SER A 767 -21.92 -19.85 11.80
C SER A 767 -21.60 -18.37 11.53
N LEU A 768 -21.90 -17.49 12.48
CA LEU A 768 -21.62 -16.05 12.36
C LEU A 768 -20.11 -15.76 12.37
N CYS A 769 -19.32 -16.40 13.25
CA CYS A 769 -17.86 -16.26 13.27
C CYS A 769 -17.21 -16.73 11.95
N ASP A 770 -17.68 -17.84 11.36
CA ASP A 770 -17.20 -18.33 10.07
C ASP A 770 -17.44 -17.31 8.94
N ALA A 771 -18.58 -16.62 8.95
CA ALA A 771 -18.90 -15.60 7.96
C ALA A 771 -18.17 -14.27 8.19
N PHE A 772 -18.16 -13.76 9.42
CA PHE A 772 -17.63 -12.44 9.74
C PHE A 772 -16.09 -12.40 9.86
N ASN A 773 -15.47 -13.50 10.27
CA ASN A 773 -14.04 -13.52 10.58
C ASN A 773 -13.27 -14.37 9.57
N LYS A 774 -13.60 -15.67 9.42
CA LYS A 774 -12.80 -16.60 8.60
C LYS A 774 -12.91 -16.37 7.10
N ASN A 775 -14.14 -16.32 6.58
CA ASN A 775 -14.38 -16.27 5.13
C ASN A 775 -14.41 -14.83 4.57
N LYS A 776 -14.21 -13.80 5.42
CA LYS A 776 -14.50 -12.39 5.11
C LYS A 776 -13.85 -11.89 3.81
N SER A 777 -12.54 -12.11 3.65
CA SER A 777 -11.80 -11.67 2.47
C SER A 777 -12.38 -12.30 1.20
N GLN A 778 -12.51 -13.63 1.15
CA GLN A 778 -13.08 -14.35 0.02
C GLN A 778 -14.52 -13.91 -0.30
N GLN A 779 -15.32 -13.61 0.74
CA GLN A 779 -16.69 -13.12 0.58
C GLN A 779 -16.77 -11.78 -0.14
N VAL A 780 -15.93 -10.80 0.26
CA VAL A 780 -15.82 -9.49 -0.41
C VAL A 780 -15.36 -9.67 -1.86
N ILE A 781 -14.27 -10.42 -2.08
CA ILE A 781 -13.74 -10.73 -3.41
C ILE A 781 -14.81 -11.34 -4.33
N ASN A 782 -15.60 -12.30 -3.83
CA ASN A 782 -16.67 -12.94 -4.59
C ASN A 782 -17.82 -11.99 -4.98
N ILE A 783 -18.01 -10.86 -4.30
CA ILE A 783 -18.94 -9.82 -4.78
C ILE A 783 -18.27 -8.89 -5.77
N LEU A 784 -17.03 -8.45 -5.48
CA LEU A 784 -16.30 -7.56 -6.36
C LEU A 784 -16.19 -8.17 -7.78
N ALA A 785 -15.91 -9.48 -7.86
CA ALA A 785 -15.83 -10.22 -9.12
C ALA A 785 -17.20 -10.53 -9.80
N LYS A 786 -18.34 -10.27 -9.13
CA LYS A 786 -19.69 -10.66 -9.60
C LYS A 786 -20.62 -9.48 -9.89
N SER A 787 -20.44 -8.36 -9.20
CA SER A 787 -21.41 -7.25 -9.21
C SER A 787 -20.74 -5.87 -9.27
N TYR A 788 -19.42 -5.84 -9.39
CA TYR A 788 -18.57 -4.64 -9.49
C TYR A 788 -17.42 -4.85 -10.50
N ASP A 789 -17.45 -5.90 -11.32
CA ASP A 789 -16.35 -6.28 -12.22
C ASP A 789 -16.32 -5.47 -13.54
N ASP A 790 -17.30 -4.57 -13.69
CA ASP A 790 -17.46 -3.48 -14.65
C ASP A 790 -16.98 -2.11 -14.10
N ALA A 791 -16.65 -2.00 -12.81
CA ALA A 791 -16.12 -0.76 -12.24
C ALA A 791 -14.69 -0.50 -12.76
N ASP A 792 -14.38 0.74 -13.11
CA ASP A 792 -13.05 1.15 -13.58
C ASP A 792 -12.10 1.40 -12.40
N ILE A 793 -12.63 1.94 -11.29
CA ILE A 793 -11.91 2.17 -10.04
C ILE A 793 -12.76 1.68 -8.85
N ILE A 794 -12.16 0.94 -7.92
CA ILE A 794 -12.77 0.57 -6.63
C ILE A 794 -11.83 0.97 -5.50
N PHE A 795 -12.20 1.98 -4.72
CA PHE A 795 -11.51 2.34 -3.48
C PHE A 795 -11.91 1.37 -2.37
N ILE A 796 -10.93 0.85 -1.64
CA ILE A 796 -11.10 -0.13 -0.56
C ILE A 796 -10.61 0.49 0.75
N GLN A 797 -11.39 0.36 1.82
CA GLN A 797 -11.11 0.89 3.17
C GLN A 797 -11.17 -0.20 4.26
N GLU A 798 -10.49 0.03 5.40
CA GLU A 798 -10.34 -0.88 6.56
C GLU A 798 -9.95 -2.34 6.23
N ALA A 799 -9.23 -2.59 5.13
CA ALA A 799 -8.85 -3.94 4.75
C ALA A 799 -7.68 -4.49 5.58
N ALA A 800 -7.69 -5.78 5.88
CA ALA A 800 -6.53 -6.47 6.43
C ALA A 800 -5.36 -6.44 5.42
N ALA A 801 -4.12 -6.42 5.88
CA ALA A 801 -2.94 -6.46 4.99
C ALA A 801 -2.97 -7.70 4.07
N SER A 802 -3.38 -8.86 4.60
CA SER A 802 -3.56 -10.10 3.85
C SER A 802 -4.70 -10.06 2.81
N PHE A 803 -5.58 -9.05 2.84
CA PHE A 803 -6.59 -8.86 1.79
C PHE A 803 -5.96 -8.54 0.42
N VAL A 804 -4.75 -7.95 0.41
CA VAL A 804 -3.98 -7.68 -0.83
C VAL A 804 -3.82 -8.94 -1.66
N ASP A 805 -3.41 -10.05 -1.05
CA ASP A 805 -3.10 -11.27 -1.80
C ASP A 805 -4.37 -12.04 -2.18
N HIS A 806 -5.42 -11.99 -1.36
CA HIS A 806 -6.76 -12.45 -1.75
C HIS A 806 -7.31 -11.64 -2.95
N ALA A 807 -7.05 -10.33 -3.00
CA ALA A 807 -7.42 -9.47 -4.12
C ALA A 807 -6.61 -9.76 -5.39
N LYS A 808 -5.29 -10.02 -5.27
CA LYS A 808 -4.47 -10.48 -6.41
C LYS A 808 -5.02 -11.80 -6.97
N GLN A 809 -5.22 -12.80 -6.10
CA GLN A 809 -5.69 -14.14 -6.50
C GLN A 809 -7.08 -14.11 -7.13
N GLY A 810 -8.03 -13.33 -6.58
CA GLY A 810 -9.41 -13.33 -7.03
C GLY A 810 -9.80 -12.26 -8.06
N LEU A 811 -9.04 -11.17 -8.17
CA LEU A 811 -9.36 -10.02 -9.05
C LEU A 811 -8.19 -9.57 -9.94
N GLY A 812 -6.96 -10.08 -9.71
CA GLY A 812 -5.73 -9.62 -10.36
C GLY A 812 -5.68 -9.77 -11.89
N SER A 813 -6.53 -10.65 -12.45
CA SER A 813 -6.70 -10.82 -13.90
C SER A 813 -7.45 -9.66 -14.57
N LYS A 814 -8.25 -8.90 -13.82
CA LYS A 814 -8.96 -7.68 -14.30
C LYS A 814 -8.42 -6.39 -13.70
N TYR A 815 -7.94 -6.43 -12.45
CA TYR A 815 -7.59 -5.26 -11.65
C TYR A 815 -6.14 -5.29 -11.20
N MET A 816 -5.50 -4.12 -11.21
CA MET A 816 -4.30 -3.86 -10.42
C MET A 816 -4.68 -3.67 -8.96
N VAL A 817 -3.96 -4.32 -8.05
CA VAL A 817 -4.11 -4.11 -6.60
C VAL A 817 -3.11 -3.06 -6.15
N LEU A 818 -3.49 -1.78 -6.26
CA LEU A 818 -2.66 -0.64 -5.91
C LEU A 818 -2.72 -0.41 -4.39
N ARG A 819 -1.57 -0.47 -3.73
CA ARG A 819 -1.41 -0.32 -2.29
C ARG A 819 -0.27 0.65 -1.94
N PRO A 820 -0.24 1.21 -0.72
CA PRO A 820 0.95 1.87 -0.21
C PRO A 820 2.14 0.90 -0.15
N TYR A 821 3.37 1.43 -0.18
CA TYR A 821 4.57 0.65 0.13
C TYR A 821 4.49 0.02 1.55
N VAL A 822 4.06 0.79 2.55
CA VAL A 822 3.95 0.38 3.96
C VAL A 822 2.49 0.11 4.34
N LEU A 823 2.20 -1.11 4.80
CA LEU A 823 0.91 -1.51 5.37
C LEU A 823 1.00 -1.59 6.90
N ASP A 824 -0.11 -1.31 7.60
CA ASP A 824 -0.22 -1.50 9.05
C ASP A 824 -0.60 -2.95 9.37
N GLY A 825 0.36 -3.69 9.93
CA GLY A 825 0.17 -5.04 10.45
C GLY A 825 -0.24 -5.13 11.93
N TYR A 826 -0.24 -4.01 12.68
CA TYR A 826 -0.62 -3.95 14.09
C TYR A 826 -2.12 -3.72 14.27
N ARG A 827 -2.67 -2.67 13.64
CA ARG A 827 -4.12 -2.44 13.56
C ARG A 827 -4.78 -3.32 12.51
N ASN A 828 -4.02 -3.73 11.49
CA ASN A 828 -4.49 -4.54 10.36
C ASN A 828 -5.69 -3.89 9.65
N GLN A 829 -5.61 -2.58 9.45
CA GLN A 829 -6.61 -1.70 8.83
C GLN A 829 -5.90 -0.86 7.77
N ASN A 830 -6.23 -1.08 6.50
CA ASN A 830 -5.50 -0.52 5.37
C ASN A 830 -6.44 -0.02 4.27
N SER A 831 -6.10 1.13 3.69
CA SER A 831 -6.68 1.65 2.46
C SER A 831 -5.91 1.11 1.25
N MET A 832 -6.62 0.77 0.18
CA MET A 832 -6.03 0.37 -1.12
C MET A 832 -6.99 0.69 -2.27
N ILE A 833 -6.55 0.51 -3.51
CA ILE A 833 -7.30 0.89 -4.72
C ILE A 833 -7.20 -0.25 -5.74
N LEU A 834 -8.33 -0.66 -6.31
CA LEU A 834 -8.39 -1.55 -7.46
C LEU A 834 -8.62 -0.70 -8.71
N ALA A 835 -7.78 -0.86 -9.73
CA ALA A 835 -7.88 -0.12 -10.99
C ALA A 835 -7.87 -1.07 -12.20
N ARG A 836 -8.81 -0.92 -13.14
CA ARG A 836 -8.98 -1.83 -14.29
C ARG A 836 -7.74 -1.82 -15.21
N LYS A 837 -7.20 -3.00 -15.52
CA LYS A 837 -5.98 -3.18 -16.36
C LYS A 837 -6.19 -2.77 -17.82
N ASP A 838 -7.43 -2.70 -18.28
CA ASP A 838 -7.83 -2.21 -19.60
C ASP A 838 -8.21 -0.71 -19.61
N LYS A 839 -8.06 -0.02 -18.47
CA LYS A 839 -8.34 1.41 -18.31
C LYS A 839 -7.13 2.21 -17.88
N PHE A 840 -6.24 1.61 -17.10
CA PHE A 840 -5.06 2.26 -16.54
C PHE A 840 -3.80 1.44 -16.85
N ILE A 841 -2.69 2.13 -17.08
CA ILE A 841 -1.41 1.52 -17.49
C ILE A 841 -0.64 1.08 -16.24
N GLU A 842 -0.39 -0.22 -16.10
CA GLU A 842 0.22 -0.79 -14.88
C GLU A 842 1.65 -0.28 -14.63
N GLY A 843 2.45 -0.20 -15.69
CA GLY A 843 3.79 0.40 -15.70
C GLY A 843 3.80 1.93 -15.74
N SER A 844 2.92 2.60 -14.97
CA SER A 844 2.81 4.06 -14.95
C SER A 844 2.45 4.67 -13.58
N ARG A 845 2.55 3.86 -12.52
CA ARG A 845 2.06 4.20 -11.18
C ARG A 845 3.17 4.78 -10.30
N ALA A 846 2.84 5.81 -9.51
CA ALA A 846 3.70 6.32 -8.44
C ALA A 846 2.92 6.38 -7.13
N ASP A 847 3.46 5.81 -6.05
CA ASP A 847 2.86 5.89 -4.70
C ASP A 847 3.29 7.20 -4.02
N LEU A 848 2.31 8.04 -3.71
CA LEU A 848 2.46 9.35 -3.06
C LEU A 848 1.98 9.31 -1.60
N THR A 849 1.59 8.15 -1.08
CA THR A 849 0.98 7.98 0.24
C THR A 849 1.83 8.60 1.35
N GLU A 850 3.15 8.37 1.34
CA GLU A 850 4.03 8.91 2.38
C GLU A 850 4.19 10.44 2.26
N GLN A 851 4.32 10.96 1.03
CA GLN A 851 4.43 12.40 0.77
C GLN A 851 3.18 13.14 1.29
N VAL A 852 1.98 12.61 1.02
CA VAL A 852 0.73 13.16 1.53
C VAL A 852 0.61 13.00 3.05
N GLY A 853 0.99 11.85 3.62
CA GLY A 853 0.96 11.62 5.07
C GLY A 853 1.87 12.57 5.85
N ARG A 854 3.05 12.89 5.30
CA ARG A 854 3.95 13.94 5.82
C ARG A 854 3.29 15.33 5.76
N LEU A 855 2.64 15.68 4.65
CA LEU A 855 1.90 16.96 4.49
C LEU A 855 0.64 17.04 5.38
N ALA A 856 0.01 15.91 5.70
CA ALA A 856 -1.04 15.81 6.72
C ALA A 856 -0.51 15.96 8.17
N GLY A 857 0.79 16.22 8.34
CA GLY A 857 1.41 16.56 9.61
C GLY A 857 1.57 15.39 10.59
N GLY A 858 1.45 14.14 10.12
CA GLY A 858 1.68 12.90 10.87
C GLY A 858 0.73 12.60 12.04
N ARG A 859 0.01 13.60 12.57
CA ARG A 859 -0.92 13.47 13.70
C ARG A 859 -2.30 12.96 13.29
N TRP A 860 -2.69 13.17 12.03
CA TRP A 860 -4.04 12.87 11.51
C TRP A 860 -4.13 11.56 10.73
N THR A 861 -3.00 10.89 10.49
CA THR A 861 -2.90 9.62 9.75
C THR A 861 -1.90 8.69 10.44
N ALA A 862 -2.35 7.51 10.83
CA ALA A 862 -1.49 6.38 11.16
C ALA A 862 -1.19 5.55 9.87
N PRO A 863 -0.18 4.67 9.86
CA PRO A 863 0.15 3.85 8.70
C PRO A 863 -1.07 3.07 8.20
N GLY A 864 -1.23 2.92 6.89
CA GLY A 864 -2.39 2.24 6.30
C GLY A 864 -3.70 3.04 6.24
N ASP A 865 -3.87 4.16 6.96
CA ASP A 865 -5.12 4.97 6.89
C ASP A 865 -5.39 5.50 5.46
N LEU A 866 -4.31 5.80 4.72
CA LEU A 866 -4.31 6.40 3.40
C LEU A 866 -3.64 5.48 2.37
N CYS A 867 -4.10 5.54 1.12
CA CYS A 867 -3.39 5.12 -0.08
C CYS A 867 -3.61 6.20 -1.14
N ALA A 868 -2.54 6.75 -1.74
CA ALA A 868 -2.62 7.81 -2.74
C ALA A 868 -1.66 7.52 -3.90
N ILE A 869 -2.19 7.32 -5.11
CA ILE A 869 -1.47 6.81 -6.28
C ILE A 869 -1.69 7.75 -7.47
N ALA A 870 -0.62 8.20 -8.11
CA ALA A 870 -0.67 8.76 -9.46
C ALA A 870 -0.59 7.62 -10.48
N ILE A 871 -1.39 7.66 -11.56
CA ILE A 871 -1.40 6.63 -12.62
C ILE A 871 -1.89 7.21 -13.96
N LYS A 872 -1.42 6.67 -15.10
CA LYS A 872 -1.93 7.05 -16.43
C LYS A 872 -3.08 6.13 -16.87
N GLY A 873 -4.09 6.70 -17.51
CA GLY A 873 -5.09 5.94 -18.25
C GLY A 873 -4.57 5.52 -19.63
N VAL A 874 -5.20 4.50 -20.22
CA VAL A 874 -4.92 4.08 -21.62
C VAL A 874 -5.48 5.09 -22.63
N ASP A 875 -6.36 5.99 -22.19
CA ASP A 875 -6.78 7.20 -22.91
C ASP A 875 -5.70 8.31 -22.94
N GLY A 876 -4.57 8.12 -22.26
CA GLY A 876 -3.50 9.10 -22.12
C GLY A 876 -3.72 10.14 -21.01
N SER A 877 -4.90 10.17 -20.38
CA SER A 877 -5.18 11.05 -19.24
C SER A 877 -4.33 10.66 -18.04
N ARG A 878 -3.97 11.64 -17.20
CA ARG A 878 -3.26 11.40 -15.94
C ARG A 878 -4.25 11.47 -14.79
N TYR A 879 -4.13 10.57 -13.82
CA TYR A 879 -5.06 10.44 -12.70
C TYR A 879 -4.32 10.48 -11.36
N LEU A 880 -5.00 11.03 -10.35
CA LEU A 880 -4.64 10.91 -8.95
C LEU A 880 -5.80 10.25 -8.21
N LEU A 881 -5.55 9.03 -7.75
CA LEU A 881 -6.51 8.19 -7.07
C LEU A 881 -6.12 8.09 -5.59
N ALA A 882 -7.05 8.38 -4.66
CA ALA A 882 -6.79 8.16 -3.24
C ALA A 882 -7.92 7.40 -2.52
N SER A 883 -7.56 6.40 -1.72
CA SER A 883 -8.44 5.75 -0.75
C SER A 883 -8.04 6.19 0.67
N PHE A 884 -9.00 6.60 1.49
CA PHE A 884 -8.76 6.97 2.88
C PHE A 884 -9.88 6.49 3.80
N HIS A 885 -9.53 6.12 5.04
CA HIS A 885 -10.50 5.95 6.13
C HIS A 885 -10.11 6.80 7.34
N GLY A 886 -11.04 7.65 7.79
CA GLY A 886 -10.82 8.59 8.89
C GLY A 886 -10.94 7.96 10.28
N ASP A 887 -10.60 8.73 11.30
CA ASP A 887 -10.91 8.37 12.69
C ASP A 887 -12.42 8.20 12.90
N THR A 888 -12.80 7.51 13.98
CA THR A 888 -14.20 7.15 14.27
C THR A 888 -15.16 8.34 14.34
N ASN A 889 -14.67 9.58 14.48
CA ASN A 889 -15.49 10.80 14.54
C ASN A 889 -15.33 11.71 13.31
N GLY A 890 -14.55 11.31 12.30
CA GLY A 890 -14.35 12.05 11.03
C GLY A 890 -13.53 13.33 11.12
N LEU A 891 -12.88 13.61 12.26
CA LEU A 891 -12.12 14.84 12.51
C LEU A 891 -10.80 14.90 11.72
N ALA A 892 -10.22 13.75 11.38
CA ALA A 892 -9.05 13.64 10.51
C ALA A 892 -9.36 13.93 9.02
N THR A 893 -10.62 13.77 8.60
CA THR A 893 -11.00 13.81 7.17
C THR A 893 -10.72 15.17 6.52
N ILE A 894 -11.03 16.29 7.19
CA ILE A 894 -10.74 17.63 6.65
C ILE A 894 -9.23 17.93 6.60
N PRO A 895 -8.43 17.70 7.66
CA PRO A 895 -6.97 17.78 7.60
C PRO A 895 -6.34 16.98 6.46
N VAL A 896 -6.74 15.72 6.28
CA VAL A 896 -6.19 14.84 5.22
C VAL A 896 -6.62 15.33 3.83
N LEU A 897 -7.88 15.74 3.65
CA LEU A 897 -8.33 16.29 2.38
C LEU A 897 -7.61 17.60 2.01
N LYS A 898 -7.30 18.45 2.99
CA LYS A 898 -6.48 19.65 2.78
C LYS A 898 -5.05 19.31 2.35
N ALA A 899 -4.43 18.31 2.98
CA ALA A 899 -3.09 17.85 2.62
C ALA A 899 -3.04 17.23 1.20
N LEU A 900 -4.03 16.40 0.85
CA LEU A 900 -4.24 15.88 -0.51
C LEU A 900 -4.36 17.04 -1.52
N ASN A 901 -5.23 18.02 -1.23
CA ASN A 901 -5.43 19.19 -2.09
C ASN A 901 -4.13 19.98 -2.27
N GLU A 902 -3.44 20.33 -1.19
CA GLU A 902 -2.19 21.11 -1.26
C GLU A 902 -1.06 20.37 -2.00
N ALA A 903 -0.90 19.06 -1.76
CA ALA A 903 0.07 18.24 -2.49
C ALA A 903 -0.22 18.25 -4.00
N PHE A 904 -1.48 18.08 -4.39
CA PHE A 904 -1.85 17.81 -5.77
C PHE A 904 -2.03 19.07 -6.61
N THR A 905 -2.59 20.16 -6.07
CA THR A 905 -2.67 21.44 -6.81
C THR A 905 -1.28 22.01 -7.11
N LYS A 906 -0.28 21.73 -6.27
CA LYS A 906 1.11 22.20 -6.47
C LYS A 906 1.92 21.32 -7.41
N SER A 907 1.92 20.00 -7.20
CA SER A 907 2.82 19.07 -7.92
C SER A 907 2.19 18.37 -9.13
N TYR A 908 0.86 18.37 -9.27
CA TYR A 908 0.14 17.55 -10.24
C TYR A 908 -1.07 18.27 -10.89
N PRO A 909 -0.94 19.53 -11.37
CA PRO A 909 -2.08 20.34 -11.82
C PRO A 909 -2.91 19.71 -12.95
N ASP A 910 -2.27 18.96 -13.86
CA ASP A 910 -2.92 18.36 -15.03
C ASP A 910 -3.61 17.01 -14.76
N HIS A 911 -3.68 16.55 -13.50
CA HIS A 911 -4.20 15.22 -13.17
C HIS A 911 -5.68 15.27 -12.79
N ILE A 912 -6.45 14.32 -13.31
CA ILE A 912 -7.85 14.08 -12.93
C ILE A 912 -7.87 13.48 -11.53
N VAL A 913 -8.45 14.21 -10.57
CA VAL A 913 -8.42 13.84 -9.14
C VAL A 913 -9.73 13.15 -8.73
N ILE A 914 -9.63 11.94 -8.16
CA ILE A 914 -10.76 11.14 -7.68
C ILE A 914 -10.39 10.48 -6.35
N PHE A 915 -11.16 10.73 -5.28
CA PHE A 915 -10.96 10.11 -3.97
C PHE A 915 -12.18 9.29 -3.54
N GLY A 916 -11.94 8.13 -2.94
CA GLY A 916 -12.92 7.35 -2.18
C GLY A 916 -12.61 7.39 -0.69
N LEU A 917 -13.57 7.85 0.11
CA LEU A 917 -13.40 8.11 1.55
C LEU A 917 -14.42 7.33 2.38
N ASP A 918 -13.98 6.65 3.45
CA ASP A 918 -14.79 6.65 4.67
C ASP A 918 -14.43 7.92 5.46
N ALA A 919 -15.30 8.92 5.32
CA ALA A 919 -15.16 10.23 5.94
C ALA A 919 -15.68 10.29 7.38
N ASN A 920 -16.33 9.24 7.89
CA ASN A 920 -16.97 9.16 9.21
C ASN A 920 -17.87 10.37 9.56
N THR A 921 -18.61 10.95 8.61
CA THR A 921 -19.39 12.18 8.87
C THR A 921 -20.78 11.91 9.46
N HIS A 922 -21.16 12.78 10.40
CA HIS A 922 -22.36 12.67 11.22
C HIS A 922 -23.42 13.73 10.89
N LYS A 923 -24.66 13.48 11.31
CA LYS A 923 -25.82 14.35 11.05
C LYS A 923 -25.73 15.76 11.66
N GLN A 924 -24.93 15.97 12.70
CA GLN A 924 -24.70 17.26 13.34
C GLN A 924 -23.20 17.43 13.61
N ASN A 925 -22.69 18.65 13.46
CA ASN A 925 -21.31 18.99 13.80
C ASN A 925 -21.17 19.19 15.31
N SER A 926 -20.07 18.74 15.91
CA SER A 926 -19.77 19.01 17.33
C SER A 926 -18.26 19.08 17.57
N VAL A 927 -17.86 19.55 18.75
CA VAL A 927 -16.45 19.55 19.20
C VAL A 927 -15.81 18.15 19.14
N ASN A 928 -16.63 17.10 19.20
CA ASN A 928 -16.17 15.71 19.22
C ASN A 928 -16.44 14.93 17.92
N CYS A 929 -17.10 15.51 16.90
CA CYS A 929 -17.40 14.79 15.66
C CYS A 929 -17.75 15.69 14.46
N GLN A 930 -17.34 15.26 13.26
CA GLN A 930 -17.46 15.99 12.01
C GLN A 930 -18.88 15.93 11.44
N GLY A 931 -19.50 17.10 11.25
CA GLY A 931 -20.81 17.23 10.62
C GLY A 931 -20.75 17.20 9.09
N ILE A 932 -21.75 16.55 8.46
CA ILE A 932 -21.93 16.49 6.99
C ILE A 932 -21.86 17.87 6.34
N ALA A 933 -22.67 18.83 6.80
CA ALA A 933 -22.77 20.15 6.17
C ALA A 933 -21.47 20.96 6.22
N ASP A 934 -20.71 20.83 7.31
CA ASP A 934 -19.40 21.48 7.46
C ASP A 934 -18.35 20.79 6.56
N PHE A 935 -18.33 19.45 6.50
CA PHE A 935 -17.46 18.71 5.59
C PHE A 935 -17.72 19.09 4.12
N GLN A 936 -19.00 19.18 3.72
CA GLN A 936 -19.39 19.61 2.39
C GLN A 936 -18.97 21.03 2.06
N GLN A 937 -19.23 21.99 2.96
CA GLN A 937 -18.77 23.36 2.79
C GLN A 937 -17.25 23.39 2.60
N LYS A 938 -16.50 22.64 3.41
CA LYS A 938 -15.04 22.64 3.42
C LYS A 938 -14.43 21.97 2.19
N PHE A 939 -15.03 20.92 1.61
CA PHE A 939 -14.56 20.39 0.32
C PHE A 939 -14.98 21.28 -0.87
N SER A 940 -16.14 21.94 -0.79
CA SER A 940 -16.59 22.88 -1.83
C SER A 940 -15.75 24.16 -1.87
N GLU A 941 -15.30 24.65 -0.71
CA GLU A 941 -14.28 25.71 -0.58
C GLU A 941 -12.94 25.35 -1.25
N MET A 942 -12.66 24.05 -1.44
CA MET A 942 -11.48 23.53 -2.15
C MET A 942 -11.77 23.14 -3.61
N GLY A 943 -12.96 23.44 -4.14
CA GLY A 943 -13.33 23.16 -5.53
C GLY A 943 -13.75 21.71 -5.84
N PHE A 944 -13.86 20.85 -4.82
CA PHE A 944 -14.39 19.50 -5.00
C PHE A 944 -15.91 19.49 -5.14
N ALA A 945 -16.40 18.57 -5.97
CA ALA A 945 -17.78 18.10 -6.00
C ALA A 945 -17.84 16.66 -5.48
N SER A 946 -19.05 16.13 -5.28
CA SER A 946 -19.27 14.76 -4.80
C SER A 946 -20.30 13.99 -5.62
N CYS A 947 -20.27 12.66 -5.50
CA CYS A 947 -21.32 11.75 -5.94
C CYS A 947 -22.73 12.15 -5.46
N TRP A 948 -22.84 12.80 -4.30
CA TRP A 948 -24.10 13.25 -3.72
C TRP A 948 -24.53 14.65 -4.16
N GLY A 949 -23.79 15.25 -5.10
CA GLY A 949 -24.02 16.63 -5.55
C GLY A 949 -23.71 17.67 -4.47
N PRO A 950 -24.31 18.87 -4.56
CA PRO A 950 -24.12 19.94 -3.59
C PRO A 950 -24.98 19.77 -2.32
N SER A 951 -26.08 19.03 -2.39
CA SER A 951 -27.09 18.91 -1.33
C SER A 951 -27.60 17.47 -1.21
N PRO A 952 -26.88 16.56 -0.51
CA PRO A 952 -27.40 15.25 -0.15
C PRO A 952 -28.75 15.38 0.57
N GLY A 953 -29.72 14.58 0.15
CA GLY A 953 -31.05 14.59 0.75
C GLY A 953 -31.02 14.08 2.19
N VAL A 954 -32.07 14.37 2.96
CA VAL A 954 -32.24 13.95 4.38
C VAL A 954 -32.34 12.41 4.55
N HIS A 955 -32.26 11.66 3.45
CA HIS A 955 -32.27 10.20 3.37
C HIS A 955 -31.00 9.60 2.72
N THR A 956 -30.03 10.43 2.29
CA THR A 956 -28.77 9.99 1.68
C THR A 956 -27.80 9.53 2.78
N TRP A 957 -28.03 8.32 3.29
CA TRP A 957 -27.21 7.70 4.34
C TRP A 957 -26.51 6.44 3.81
N THR A 958 -25.24 6.25 4.19
CA THR A 958 -24.42 5.07 3.81
C THR A 958 -23.92 4.32 5.04
N THR A 959 -24.54 4.53 6.20
CA THR A 959 -24.44 3.60 7.34
C THR A 959 -25.76 3.63 8.08
N ARG A 960 -26.27 2.44 8.43
CA ARG A 960 -27.32 2.24 9.43
C ARG A 960 -26.88 1.07 10.30
N ASN A 961 -26.45 1.36 11.53
CA ASN A 961 -25.97 0.38 12.50
C ASN A 961 -26.78 0.51 13.79
N ALA A 962 -27.38 -0.57 14.29
CA ALA A 962 -27.95 -0.58 15.65
C ALA A 962 -27.33 -1.70 16.48
N ARG A 963 -26.90 -1.39 17.70
CA ARG A 963 -26.20 -2.33 18.57
C ARG A 963 -27.19 -3.18 19.38
N THR A 964 -26.84 -4.44 19.62
CA THR A 964 -27.70 -5.40 20.33
C THR A 964 -27.49 -5.35 21.85
N TYR A 965 -28.16 -6.25 22.57
CA TYR A 965 -28.00 -6.45 24.01
C TYR A 965 -26.83 -7.38 24.37
N LEU A 966 -26.12 -7.96 23.39
CA LEU A 966 -24.92 -8.78 23.58
C LEU A 966 -23.65 -7.95 23.33
N GLN A 967 -23.38 -6.97 24.19
CA GLN A 967 -22.19 -6.11 24.12
C GLN A 967 -21.71 -5.63 25.51
N PRO A 968 -20.42 -5.29 25.71
CA PRO A 968 -19.89 -4.75 26.96
C PRO A 968 -20.40 -3.36 27.38
N GLN A 969 -21.16 -2.68 26.51
CA GLN A 969 -21.74 -1.36 26.76
C GLN A 969 -23.26 -1.40 26.54
N LEU A 970 -23.99 -2.10 27.43
CA LEU A 970 -25.43 -2.29 27.29
C LEU A 970 -26.22 -0.97 27.19
N GLN A 971 -25.70 0.13 27.73
CA GLN A 971 -26.30 1.47 27.58
C GLN A 971 -26.30 2.00 26.13
N LYS A 972 -25.60 1.35 25.20
CA LYS A 972 -25.64 1.60 23.75
C LYS A 972 -26.58 0.63 23.00
N ALA A 973 -27.24 -0.30 23.69
CA ALA A 973 -28.15 -1.25 23.06
C ALA A 973 -29.44 -0.54 22.58
N VAL A 974 -29.96 -0.97 21.44
CA VAL A 974 -31.20 -0.47 20.86
C VAL A 974 -32.11 -1.65 20.55
N GLY A 975 -33.37 -1.61 21.00
CA GLY A 975 -34.35 -2.64 20.67
C GLY A 975 -34.70 -2.66 19.19
N ILE A 976 -35.00 -3.82 18.61
CA ILE A 976 -35.16 -3.99 17.15
C ILE A 976 -36.27 -3.11 16.55
N SER A 977 -37.35 -2.86 17.30
CA SER A 977 -38.44 -1.94 16.92
C SER A 977 -38.02 -0.47 16.87
N ASP A 978 -36.98 -0.09 17.61
CA ASP A 978 -36.41 1.26 17.65
C ASP A 978 -35.15 1.39 16.78
N ALA A 979 -34.58 0.29 16.28
CA ALA A 979 -33.32 0.26 15.53
C ALA A 979 -33.33 1.17 14.29
N ALA A 980 -34.48 1.30 13.62
CA ALA A 980 -34.63 2.22 12.50
C ALA A 980 -34.56 3.71 12.90
N ARG A 981 -34.94 4.06 14.15
CA ARG A 981 -35.07 5.44 14.64
C ARG A 981 -33.91 5.88 15.53
N LYS A 982 -33.38 4.96 16.35
CA LYS A 982 -32.32 5.18 17.35
C LYS A 982 -31.00 4.49 16.99
N GLY A 983 -30.95 3.74 15.88
CA GLY A 983 -29.68 3.29 15.31
C GLY A 983 -28.81 4.46 14.89
N GLU A 984 -27.51 4.23 14.83
CA GLU A 984 -26.55 5.16 14.27
C GLU A 984 -26.74 5.21 12.74
N VAL A 985 -27.03 6.41 12.22
CA VAL A 985 -27.29 6.64 10.80
C VAL A 985 -26.42 7.81 10.33
N ASN A 986 -25.43 7.51 9.50
CA ASN A 986 -24.34 8.42 9.09
C ASN A 986 -24.15 8.40 7.56
N LEU A 987 -23.46 9.42 7.03
CA LEU A 987 -23.04 9.49 5.63
C LEU A 987 -21.52 9.36 5.59
N LYS A 988 -21.06 8.12 5.52
CA LYS A 988 -19.65 7.75 5.64
C LYS A 988 -18.92 7.74 4.29
N ASP A 989 -19.59 7.25 3.25
CA ASP A 989 -18.96 6.81 2.01
C ASP A 989 -19.11 7.89 0.92
N TRP A 990 -18.00 8.54 0.61
CA TRP A 990 -17.94 9.63 -0.36
C TRP A 990 -17.01 9.29 -1.51
N ILE A 991 -17.48 9.55 -2.74
CA ILE A 991 -16.62 9.71 -3.91
C ILE A 991 -16.58 11.21 -4.23
N ILE A 992 -15.39 11.81 -4.16
CA ILE A 992 -15.19 13.25 -4.45
C ILE A 992 -14.12 13.46 -5.53
N PHE A 993 -14.25 14.55 -6.27
CA PHE A 993 -13.48 14.86 -7.48
C PHE A 993 -13.56 16.37 -7.75
N TYR A 994 -12.60 16.97 -8.46
CA TYR A 994 -12.69 18.40 -8.76
C TYR A 994 -13.87 18.70 -9.71
N GLY A 995 -14.73 19.65 -9.33
CA GLY A 995 -16.00 19.93 -10.02
C GLY A 995 -15.86 20.63 -11.39
N ASN A 996 -14.67 21.10 -11.75
CA ASN A 996 -14.33 21.58 -13.10
C ASN A 996 -13.89 20.44 -14.03
N GLN A 997 -13.22 19.41 -13.49
CA GLN A 997 -12.75 18.24 -14.26
C GLN A 997 -13.88 17.25 -14.55
N MET A 998 -14.62 16.87 -13.51
CA MET A 998 -15.56 15.73 -13.53
C MET A 998 -16.93 16.12 -12.98
N GLN A 999 -17.95 15.35 -13.37
CA GLN A 999 -19.28 15.39 -12.78
C GLN A 999 -19.88 13.99 -12.62
N ALA A 1000 -20.62 13.76 -11.54
CA ALA A 1000 -21.44 12.58 -11.37
C ALA A 1000 -22.64 12.63 -12.33
N VAL A 1001 -22.87 11.53 -13.05
CA VAL A 1001 -23.99 11.34 -14.00
C VAL A 1001 -25.12 10.55 -13.35
N ASP A 1002 -24.74 9.51 -12.61
CA ASP A 1002 -25.63 8.67 -11.79
C ASP A 1002 -24.86 8.28 -10.52
N SER A 1003 -25.57 8.01 -9.42
CA SER A 1003 -24.98 7.55 -8.15
C SER A 1003 -25.97 6.75 -7.32
N ALA A 1004 -25.57 5.54 -6.95
CA ALA A 1004 -26.37 4.58 -6.21
C ALA A 1004 -25.70 4.16 -4.89
N ARG A 1005 -26.52 3.60 -4.00
CA ARG A 1005 -26.08 2.96 -2.74
C ARG A 1005 -26.33 1.46 -2.83
N ASP A 1006 -25.51 0.66 -2.16
CA ASP A 1006 -25.71 -0.79 -2.05
C ASP A 1006 -25.43 -1.28 -0.63
N ASN A 1007 -26.28 -2.17 -0.14
CA ASN A 1007 -26.07 -2.93 1.09
C ASN A 1007 -26.47 -4.41 0.97
N THR A 1008 -26.98 -4.85 -0.17
CA THR A 1008 -27.43 -6.24 -0.41
C THR A 1008 -26.36 -7.12 -1.04
N GLY A 1009 -25.30 -6.50 -1.58
CA GLY A 1009 -24.32 -7.20 -2.38
C GLY A 1009 -24.48 -7.05 -3.88
N ASN A 1010 -25.61 -6.49 -4.35
CA ASN A 1010 -26.07 -6.64 -5.73
C ASN A 1010 -26.55 -5.31 -6.35
N ARG A 1011 -25.99 -4.16 -5.93
CA ARG A 1011 -26.40 -2.80 -6.35
C ARG A 1011 -27.79 -2.36 -5.88
N GLU A 1012 -28.29 -2.92 -4.78
CA GLU A 1012 -29.59 -2.54 -4.20
C GLU A 1012 -29.41 -1.99 -2.78
N PHE A 1013 -30.19 -0.97 -2.41
CA PHE A 1013 -30.21 -0.42 -1.06
C PHE A 1013 -31.51 -0.77 -0.31
N ALA A 1014 -31.44 -1.79 0.54
CA ALA A 1014 -32.51 -2.11 1.46
C ALA A 1014 -32.51 -1.14 2.64
N GLU A 1015 -33.34 -0.09 2.59
CA GLU A 1015 -33.48 0.92 3.65
C GLU A 1015 -33.70 0.30 5.05
N SER A 1016 -34.46 -0.80 5.15
CA SER A 1016 -34.78 -1.48 6.42
C SER A 1016 -33.62 -2.30 7.03
N MET A 1017 -32.47 -2.39 6.37
CA MET A 1017 -31.32 -3.18 6.82
C MET A 1017 -30.51 -2.44 7.90
N VAL A 1018 -30.18 -3.16 8.99
CA VAL A 1018 -29.62 -2.59 10.24
C VAL A 1018 -28.17 -3.03 10.52
N PHE A 1019 -27.75 -4.10 9.86
CA PHE A 1019 -26.36 -4.39 9.51
C PHE A 1019 -26.42 -5.42 8.37
N PRO A 1020 -25.65 -5.24 7.28
CA PRO A 1020 -25.73 -6.08 6.09
C PRO A 1020 -25.09 -7.46 6.31
N THR A 1021 -25.84 -8.41 6.87
CA THR A 1021 -25.55 -9.84 6.61
C THR A 1021 -25.99 -10.22 5.22
N LEU A 1022 -25.06 -10.82 4.51
CA LEU A 1022 -25.23 -11.32 3.17
C LEU A 1022 -25.19 -12.86 3.18
N LYS A 1023 -25.66 -13.49 2.11
CA LYS A 1023 -26.14 -14.88 2.07
C LYS A 1023 -25.04 -15.93 1.90
N SER A 1024 -24.85 -16.79 2.90
CA SER A 1024 -24.75 -18.26 2.69
C SER A 1024 -24.58 -19.00 4.02
N PHE A 1025 -25.44 -20.00 4.28
CA PHE A 1025 -25.09 -21.15 5.14
C PHE A 1025 -25.57 -22.45 4.49
N ARG A 1026 -24.75 -23.50 4.58
CA ARG A 1026 -24.69 -24.60 3.59
C ARG A 1026 -25.82 -25.63 3.71
N ARG A 1027 -26.66 -25.78 2.68
CA ARG A 1027 -26.90 -27.06 1.94
C ARG A 1027 -27.85 -26.91 0.73
N ILE A 1028 -27.63 -27.77 -0.28
CA ILE A 1028 -28.46 -28.09 -1.46
C ILE A 1028 -28.39 -27.13 -2.69
N THR A 1029 -27.78 -27.65 -3.76
CA THR A 1029 -27.81 -27.24 -5.20
C THR A 1029 -27.23 -25.87 -5.64
N PRO A 1030 -26.73 -25.76 -6.90
CA PRO A 1030 -26.04 -24.56 -7.38
C PRO A 1030 -26.96 -23.56 -8.09
N LEU A 1031 -27.18 -22.38 -7.49
CA LEU A 1031 -27.34 -21.09 -8.19
C LEU A 1031 -27.47 -19.93 -7.18
N SER A 1032 -26.88 -18.77 -7.53
CA SER A 1032 -26.87 -17.49 -6.77
C SER A 1032 -26.06 -17.45 -5.45
N LEU A 1033 -25.17 -16.45 -5.33
CA LEU A 1033 -24.25 -16.19 -4.20
C LEU A 1033 -24.11 -14.67 -3.98
N ALA A 1034 -23.93 -14.21 -2.73
CA ALA A 1034 -23.49 -12.85 -2.36
C ALA A 1034 -23.17 -12.77 -0.85
N CYS A 1035 -21.99 -12.31 -0.42
CA CYS A 1035 -21.58 -12.29 1.00
C CYS A 1035 -20.73 -11.03 1.43
N LEU A 1036 -20.61 -10.72 2.74
CA LEU A 1036 -20.61 -9.37 3.38
C LEU A 1036 -19.78 -8.16 2.85
N SER A 1037 -20.30 -6.94 3.10
CA SER A 1037 -19.56 -5.70 3.48
C SER A 1037 -20.49 -4.67 4.14
N VAL A 1038 -19.96 -3.57 4.70
CA VAL A 1038 -20.77 -2.38 5.05
C VAL A 1038 -21.33 -1.72 3.77
N MET A 1039 -22.34 -0.87 3.93
CA MET A 1039 -22.98 -0.03 2.90
C MET A 1039 -21.95 0.70 2.00
N ARG A 1040 -22.32 0.94 0.74
CA ARG A 1040 -21.41 1.31 -0.36
C ARG A 1040 -21.95 2.47 -1.19
N THR A 1041 -21.07 3.08 -1.98
CA THR A 1041 -21.42 4.05 -3.02
C THR A 1041 -20.85 3.64 -4.36
N THR A 1042 -21.67 3.68 -5.42
CA THR A 1042 -21.24 3.63 -6.82
C THR A 1042 -21.63 4.90 -7.54
N THR A 1043 -20.78 5.35 -8.47
CA THR A 1043 -20.96 6.58 -9.25
C THR A 1043 -20.43 6.40 -10.66
N THR A 1044 -21.21 6.81 -11.67
CA THR A 1044 -20.66 7.05 -13.01
C THR A 1044 -20.20 8.50 -13.08
N LEU A 1045 -18.90 8.72 -13.25
CA LEU A 1045 -18.33 10.03 -13.55
C LEU A 1045 -18.28 10.25 -15.06
N SER A 1046 -18.45 11.50 -15.48
CA SER A 1046 -18.16 11.98 -16.83
C SER A 1046 -17.21 13.17 -16.75
N ALA A 1047 -16.22 13.21 -17.63
CA ALA A 1047 -15.44 14.42 -17.86
C ALA A 1047 -16.36 15.56 -18.34
N ARG A 1048 -16.00 16.79 -17.99
CA ARG A 1048 -16.64 18.00 -18.53
C ARG A 1048 -15.90 18.44 -19.80
N PRO A 1049 -16.61 18.92 -20.84
CA PRO A 1049 -15.96 19.64 -21.94
C PRO A 1049 -15.20 20.85 -21.39
N LEU A 1050 -14.00 21.11 -21.92
CA LEU A 1050 -13.21 22.32 -21.63
C LEU A 1050 -13.89 23.54 -22.28
N GLY A 1051 -14.89 24.08 -21.61
CA GLY A 1051 -15.62 25.29 -22.01
C GLY A 1051 -14.80 26.54 -21.74
N ASP A 1052 -14.06 26.99 -22.76
CA ASP A 1052 -13.41 28.31 -22.95
C ASP A 1052 -13.38 29.26 -21.74
N VAL A 1053 -12.51 28.98 -20.77
CA VAL A 1053 -12.29 29.85 -19.60
C VAL A 1053 -11.29 30.95 -19.96
N ARG A 1054 -11.74 31.93 -20.73
CA ARG A 1054 -11.15 33.27 -20.77
C ARG A 1054 -12.01 34.23 -19.95
N GLY A 1055 -11.55 34.57 -18.75
CA GLY A 1055 -12.17 35.53 -17.83
C GLY A 1055 -11.19 35.99 -16.77
#